data_AF-A0A0F3IHD4-F1
#
_entry.id   AF-A0A0F3IHD4-F1
#
_cell.length_a   1.000
_cell.length_b   1.000
_cell.length_c   1.000
_cell.angle_alpha   90.00
_cell.angle_beta   90.00
_cell.angle_gamma   90.00
#
_symmetry.space_group_name_H-M   'P 1'
#
loop_
_entity.id
_entity.type
_entity.pdbx_description
1 polymer ?
#
loop_
_entity_poly.entity_id
_entity_poly.type
_entity_poly.pdbx_seq_one_letter_code
_entity_poly.pdbx_strand_id
1 'polypeptide(L)'
;MLLMMRLAFLAGVNQTVDEDAAAQNIIGWATAISDNDPEVVQDLAFVITNNSNSGLFSVAPSINATTGALSYTLAANAHGIATITAQLVDTGGTANGGFDTSPSQSFTITANPVNDAPLVTAPGPFAVTGNIAISIPAPGLLTTVSDPADGASAEPFTIKEASLTSTNNGNVTVNTSTGAFTYNPPPGFTGSDSFSYEVCDSGEPGSACTNATVDLNITGTIWFVDNTASSNGDGRLSSPFNSLSAFQTINDGNGNHPATGDNVFLYESSTAYIGPIILLDNQKLIGQDVTTDLVTAAGITLAPNSVAVPVMNSANGTVVRVTNTTASAVAVGLSNSANATIRGLTLGNVLASGTAIGSLGAGFGTLTITDTSINTNGRALNLTSGTLAATFDSITSSASNNNSMSLTSVGGSMTVTGTTSASNSSGNGIALNSTTGNWNFGTVNVSNTGGAGIVVSSGSAIIQMGATTVNTVSRVGIADMTGGSVTFSSLDINNTVNQGVIVLNNASAVTINGGSIQNAGATDFEISGGTGNVTYAGTITDDVGVLVSVNGATAGTKTFSGAITDNNDGDGSGISLTNNTGAAINFTGGLTLSTGANAAFSATGGGTINITGAGNRITTTTSTALNVTNTNIGASGLTFQSINAGTASGSSGVGIYLDNTGISGANAGLTVTGNGTSASGGTIQHKTGADGSTTAGIGIFLKDTKNASFSWMQLNDFDNGGIVGRNVQGFSLQNSVLNGVIGTNSAANGDGPIYFGLSNPSGTNGLQGTGLIRNTKISGGIENNLEFYNQSGSMSLTIEGSNAVSEGSNANSAADDSADCIIEENTTGSGNDGILMEMQGTAAATIVIDRCLFRDNKSQPVQLAAIDNASIVATIDESWVRKFDHGNEGFIGSNGTNGDLTAMINNNHVNNIDGTNIFCRANTRQCLNDCCVTCNHQR
;
A
#
# COMPACT_ATOMS: atom_id res chain seq x y z
N MET A 1 -42.13 -80.63 104.73
CA MET A 1 -41.70 -80.34 103.36
C MET A 1 -41.52 -78.84 103.29
N LEU A 2 -40.27 -78.39 103.48
CA LEU A 2 -39.87 -76.99 103.42
C LEU A 2 -40.03 -76.56 101.96
N LEU A 3 -40.95 -75.64 101.67
CA LEU A 3 -41.00 -75.03 100.35
C LEU A 3 -39.84 -74.03 100.33
N MET A 4 -38.69 -74.41 99.77
CA MET A 4 -37.58 -73.49 99.51
C MET A 4 -38.09 -72.39 98.58
N MET A 5 -38.49 -71.26 99.14
CA MET A 5 -38.76 -70.04 98.37
C MET A 5 -37.41 -69.46 97.93
N ARG A 6 -37.34 -68.99 96.68
CA ARG A 6 -36.13 -68.43 96.06
C ARG A 6 -36.36 -66.98 95.71
N LEU A 7 -35.27 -66.22 95.63
CA LEU A 7 -35.24 -64.91 94.99
C LEU A 7 -35.92 -64.98 93.63
N ALA A 8 -36.85 -64.06 93.42
CA ALA A 8 -37.60 -63.98 92.18
C ALA A 8 -37.80 -62.53 91.78
N PHE A 9 -37.81 -62.33 90.47
CA PHE A 9 -38.42 -61.19 89.84
C PHE A 9 -39.15 -61.71 88.60
N LEU A 10 -40.03 -60.92 88.02
CA LEU A 10 -40.59 -61.17 86.71
C LEU A 10 -40.01 -60.12 85.76
N ALA A 11 -39.23 -60.56 84.78
CA ALA A 11 -38.72 -59.67 83.74
C ALA A 11 -39.88 -59.08 82.94
N GLY A 12 -39.74 -57.80 82.58
CA GLY A 12 -40.67 -57.13 81.69
C GLY A 12 -40.55 -57.66 80.26
N VAL A 13 -41.39 -57.13 79.38
CA VAL A 13 -41.36 -57.48 77.96
C VAL A 13 -40.01 -57.10 77.32
N ASN A 14 -39.65 -57.78 76.23
CA ASN A 14 -38.52 -57.35 75.40
C ASN A 14 -38.70 -55.90 74.95
N GLN A 15 -37.59 -55.18 74.82
CA GLN A 15 -37.61 -53.78 74.40
C GLN A 15 -37.26 -53.68 72.92
N THR A 16 -38.00 -52.83 72.21
CA THR A 16 -37.72 -52.46 70.83
C THR A 16 -37.74 -50.94 70.77
N VAL A 17 -36.64 -50.35 70.30
CA VAL A 17 -36.52 -48.92 70.10
C VAL A 17 -35.72 -48.68 68.83
N ASP A 18 -35.91 -47.55 68.18
CA ASP A 18 -35.15 -47.19 66.99
C ASP A 18 -33.73 -46.76 67.39
N GLU A 19 -32.75 -46.95 66.51
CA GLU A 19 -31.41 -46.42 66.74
C GLU A 19 -31.45 -44.89 66.89
N ASP A 20 -30.43 -44.34 67.56
CA ASP A 20 -30.35 -42.91 67.94
C ASP A 20 -31.48 -42.39 68.84
N ALA A 21 -32.35 -43.27 69.33
CA ALA A 21 -33.31 -42.91 70.34
C ALA A 21 -32.61 -42.37 71.60
N ALA A 22 -33.24 -41.37 72.21
CA ALA A 22 -32.80 -40.82 73.48
C ALA A 22 -32.66 -41.92 74.56
N ALA A 23 -31.94 -41.60 75.64
CA ALA A 23 -31.77 -42.52 76.76
C ALA A 23 -33.10 -43.13 77.23
N GLN A 24 -33.16 -44.45 77.30
CA GLN A 24 -34.35 -45.20 77.65
C GLN A 24 -34.43 -45.40 79.16
N ASN A 25 -35.62 -45.21 79.73
CA ASN A 25 -35.91 -45.46 81.14
C ASN A 25 -37.32 -46.02 81.33
N ILE A 26 -37.43 -47.34 81.44
CA ILE A 26 -38.69 -48.07 81.47
C ILE A 26 -39.04 -48.39 82.92
N ILE A 27 -39.86 -47.52 83.52
CA ILE A 27 -40.28 -47.65 84.93
C ILE A 27 -41.14 -48.89 85.13
N GLY A 28 -40.84 -49.68 86.17
CA GLY A 28 -41.59 -50.89 86.50
C GLY A 28 -41.40 -52.03 85.50
N TRP A 29 -40.30 -52.03 84.73
CA TRP A 29 -39.99 -53.12 83.80
C TRP A 29 -39.82 -54.45 84.53
N ALA A 30 -39.01 -54.50 85.59
CA ALA A 30 -38.94 -55.65 86.49
C ALA A 30 -40.01 -55.52 87.58
N THR A 31 -40.83 -56.55 87.75
CA THR A 31 -41.88 -56.60 88.77
C THR A 31 -41.76 -57.83 89.65
N ALA A 32 -42.56 -57.92 90.71
CA ALA A 32 -42.49 -59.01 91.69
C ALA A 32 -41.07 -59.23 92.24
N ILE A 33 -40.31 -58.13 92.38
CA ILE A 33 -38.94 -58.12 92.92
C ILE A 33 -39.05 -58.44 94.40
N SER A 34 -38.60 -59.63 94.79
CA SER A 34 -38.68 -60.08 96.17
C SER A 34 -37.59 -61.10 96.47
N ASP A 35 -37.03 -60.99 97.67
CA ASP A 35 -36.25 -62.05 98.33
C ASP A 35 -37.14 -63.23 98.76
N ASN A 36 -38.47 -63.04 98.82
CA ASN A 36 -39.45 -64.00 99.32
C ASN A 36 -39.14 -64.54 100.73
N ASP A 37 -38.44 -63.74 101.55
CA ASP A 37 -38.14 -64.02 102.96
C ASP A 37 -38.82 -62.97 103.86
N PRO A 38 -39.88 -63.33 104.61
CA PRO A 38 -40.61 -62.38 105.44
C PRO A 38 -39.89 -62.04 106.77
N GLU A 39 -38.76 -62.69 107.10
CA GLU A 39 -38.16 -62.64 108.44
C GLU A 39 -36.95 -61.69 108.56
N VAL A 40 -36.37 -61.21 107.45
CA VAL A 40 -35.27 -60.22 107.44
C VAL A 40 -35.32 -59.36 106.17
N VAL A 41 -35.22 -58.02 106.30
CA VAL A 41 -35.09 -57.12 105.13
C VAL A 41 -33.65 -57.17 104.61
N GLN A 42 -33.47 -57.52 103.34
CA GLN A 42 -32.16 -57.58 102.67
C GLN A 42 -32.10 -56.60 101.50
N ASP A 43 -30.90 -56.11 101.17
CA ASP A 43 -30.71 -55.23 100.03
C ASP A 43 -30.68 -56.06 98.75
N LEU A 44 -31.52 -55.68 97.80
CA LEU A 44 -31.62 -56.32 96.50
C LEU A 44 -30.86 -55.50 95.44
N ALA A 45 -30.15 -56.19 94.55
CA ALA A 45 -29.48 -55.57 93.41
C ALA A 45 -29.65 -56.43 92.15
N PHE A 46 -29.68 -55.80 90.97
CA PHE A 46 -29.63 -56.54 89.72
C PHE A 46 -28.19 -56.61 89.19
N VAL A 47 -27.77 -57.79 88.75
CA VAL A 47 -26.50 -58.02 88.06
C VAL A 47 -26.80 -58.48 86.64
N ILE A 48 -26.29 -57.74 85.65
CA ILE A 48 -26.30 -58.17 84.25
C ILE A 48 -25.11 -59.11 84.04
N THR A 49 -25.38 -60.39 83.81
CA THR A 49 -24.35 -61.42 83.69
C THR A 49 -23.90 -61.67 82.26
N ASN A 50 -24.70 -61.24 81.27
CA ASN A 50 -24.34 -61.30 79.85
C ASN A 50 -25.02 -60.18 79.06
N ASN A 51 -24.28 -59.59 78.14
CA ASN A 51 -24.79 -58.74 77.07
C ASN A 51 -24.15 -59.22 75.77
N SER A 52 -24.94 -59.86 74.90
CA SER A 52 -24.42 -60.45 73.66
C SER A 52 -23.91 -59.41 72.65
N ASN A 53 -24.26 -58.13 72.81
CA ASN A 53 -23.82 -57.04 71.94
C ASN A 53 -23.60 -55.76 72.76
N SER A 54 -22.46 -55.67 73.46
CA SER A 54 -22.12 -54.49 74.26
C SER A 54 -21.87 -53.24 73.40
N GLY A 55 -21.46 -53.41 72.14
CA GLY A 55 -21.25 -52.31 71.19
C GLY A 55 -22.52 -51.58 70.79
N LEU A 56 -23.69 -52.17 71.05
CA LEU A 56 -25.01 -51.56 70.79
C LEU A 56 -25.31 -50.35 71.71
N PHE A 57 -24.55 -50.18 72.79
CA PHE A 57 -24.87 -49.22 73.85
C PHE A 57 -23.73 -48.24 74.11
N SER A 58 -24.05 -46.95 74.16
CA SER A 58 -23.18 -45.91 74.74
C SER A 58 -23.27 -45.91 76.28
N VAL A 59 -24.42 -46.32 76.82
CA VAL A 59 -24.65 -46.58 78.25
C VAL A 59 -25.32 -47.95 78.39
N ALA A 60 -24.61 -48.89 79.01
CA ALA A 60 -25.07 -50.28 79.12
C ALA A 60 -26.39 -50.42 79.94
N PRO A 61 -27.20 -51.46 79.66
CA PRO A 61 -28.43 -51.71 80.41
C PRO A 61 -28.20 -51.93 81.91
N SER A 62 -29.03 -51.29 82.73
CA SER A 62 -29.06 -51.44 84.18
C SER A 62 -30.51 -51.49 84.68
N ILE A 63 -30.77 -52.25 85.74
CA ILE A 63 -32.12 -52.37 86.34
C ILE A 63 -32.06 -51.88 87.78
N ASN A 64 -32.90 -50.92 88.14
CA ASN A 64 -33.00 -50.42 89.51
C ASN A 64 -33.81 -51.41 90.37
N ALA A 65 -33.21 -51.94 91.43
CA ALA A 65 -33.85 -52.96 92.27
C ALA A 65 -34.99 -52.44 93.17
N THR A 66 -35.07 -51.12 93.42
CA THR A 66 -36.14 -50.52 94.23
C THR A 66 -37.37 -50.17 93.38
N THR A 67 -37.15 -49.66 92.18
CA THR A 67 -38.25 -49.17 91.31
C THR A 67 -38.59 -50.13 90.17
N GLY A 68 -37.74 -51.13 89.93
CA GLY A 68 -37.85 -52.04 88.79
C GLY A 68 -37.55 -51.39 87.44
N ALA A 69 -37.02 -50.17 87.41
CA ALA A 69 -36.80 -49.44 86.17
C ALA A 69 -35.59 -49.98 85.39
N LEU A 70 -35.76 -50.29 84.11
CA LEU A 70 -34.67 -50.63 83.17
C LEU A 70 -34.18 -49.36 82.47
N SER A 71 -32.88 -49.07 82.51
CA SER A 71 -32.27 -47.92 81.83
C SER A 71 -31.10 -48.31 80.93
N TYR A 72 -31.02 -47.74 79.73
CA TYR A 72 -29.93 -47.92 78.76
C TYR A 72 -29.87 -46.73 77.79
N THR A 73 -28.77 -46.57 77.06
CA THR A 73 -28.68 -45.63 75.93
C THR A 73 -27.95 -46.32 74.79
N LEU A 74 -28.56 -46.32 73.60
CA LEU A 74 -27.94 -46.89 72.41
C LEU A 74 -26.69 -46.08 72.03
N ALA A 75 -25.73 -46.73 71.37
CA ALA A 75 -24.65 -46.01 70.71
C ALA A 75 -25.18 -45.33 69.43
N ALA A 76 -24.55 -44.24 69.01
CA ALA A 76 -24.97 -43.54 67.80
C ALA A 76 -24.83 -44.45 66.57
N ASN A 77 -25.83 -44.45 65.69
CA ASN A 77 -25.91 -45.26 64.46
C ASN A 77 -25.72 -46.77 64.71
N ALA A 78 -26.05 -47.25 65.92
CA ALA A 78 -25.89 -48.64 66.30
C ALA A 78 -27.25 -49.35 66.34
N HIS A 79 -27.46 -50.28 65.42
CA HIS A 79 -28.63 -51.15 65.34
C HIS A 79 -28.31 -52.63 65.55
N GLY A 80 -29.36 -53.44 65.73
CA GLY A 80 -29.27 -54.88 65.93
C GLY A 80 -29.84 -55.33 67.28
N ILE A 81 -29.56 -56.57 67.66
CA ILE A 81 -30.18 -57.19 68.84
C ILE A 81 -29.13 -57.49 69.89
N ALA A 82 -29.37 -57.03 71.11
CA ALA A 82 -28.65 -57.46 72.30
C ALA A 82 -29.54 -58.35 73.16
N THR A 83 -29.10 -59.58 73.42
CA THR A 83 -29.69 -60.43 74.45
C THR A 83 -29.02 -60.11 75.78
N ILE A 84 -29.82 -59.60 76.71
CA ILE A 84 -29.40 -59.21 78.05
C ILE A 84 -29.86 -60.29 79.03
N THR A 85 -28.94 -60.82 79.82
CA THR A 85 -29.25 -61.77 80.89
C THR A 85 -29.03 -61.11 82.24
N ALA A 86 -30.09 -61.06 83.05
CA ALA A 86 -30.08 -60.45 84.38
C ALA A 86 -30.42 -61.47 85.47
N GLN A 87 -29.82 -61.29 86.64
CA GLN A 87 -30.18 -61.96 87.88
C GLN A 87 -30.42 -60.92 88.97
N LEU A 88 -31.36 -61.20 89.86
CA LEU A 88 -31.52 -60.48 91.12
C LEU A 88 -30.60 -61.14 92.15
N VAL A 89 -29.86 -60.34 92.90
CA VAL A 89 -29.01 -60.80 94.00
C VAL A 89 -29.41 -60.13 95.30
N ASP A 90 -29.26 -60.85 96.40
CA ASP A 90 -29.41 -60.31 97.76
C ASP A 90 -28.05 -60.21 98.47
N THR A 91 -28.07 -59.67 99.69
CA THR A 91 -26.90 -59.59 100.58
C THR A 91 -26.86 -60.69 101.65
N GLY A 92 -27.75 -61.68 101.61
CA GLY A 92 -27.98 -62.67 102.65
C GLY A 92 -26.91 -63.77 102.76
N GLY A 93 -26.23 -64.09 101.65
CA GLY A 93 -25.14 -65.06 101.62
C GLY A 93 -25.61 -66.53 101.54
N THR A 94 -24.91 -67.37 100.78
CA THR A 94 -25.33 -68.77 100.47
C THR A 94 -25.29 -69.77 101.66
N ALA A 95 -25.04 -69.30 102.88
CA ALA A 95 -24.93 -70.14 104.07
C ALA A 95 -26.25 -70.90 104.35
N ASN A 96 -26.16 -72.12 104.87
CA ASN A 96 -27.31 -73.00 105.13
C ASN A 96 -28.14 -73.41 103.89
N GLY A 97 -27.59 -73.27 102.68
CA GLY A 97 -28.27 -73.65 101.44
C GLY A 97 -29.21 -72.58 100.90
N GLY A 98 -29.03 -71.31 101.31
CA GLY A 98 -29.69 -70.14 100.75
C GLY A 98 -29.28 -69.87 99.29
N PHE A 99 -30.13 -69.17 98.56
CA PHE A 99 -29.91 -68.81 97.16
C PHE A 99 -29.75 -67.29 97.01
N ASP A 100 -28.50 -66.82 96.95
CA ASP A 100 -28.17 -65.38 96.82
C ASP A 100 -28.48 -64.81 95.43
N THR A 101 -28.88 -65.65 94.49
CA THR A 101 -29.12 -65.30 93.10
C THR A 101 -30.44 -65.91 92.65
N SER A 102 -31.28 -65.11 92.01
CA SER A 102 -32.45 -65.61 91.28
C SER A 102 -32.02 -66.48 90.10
N PRO A 103 -32.92 -67.32 89.54
CA PRO A 103 -32.74 -67.84 88.19
C PRO A 103 -32.45 -66.69 87.21
N SER A 104 -31.57 -66.94 86.23
CA SER A 104 -31.31 -65.99 85.16
C SER A 104 -32.55 -65.79 84.31
N GLN A 105 -32.87 -64.53 84.00
CA GLN A 105 -33.85 -64.20 82.98
C GLN A 105 -33.19 -63.42 81.87
N SER A 106 -33.48 -63.83 80.64
CA SER A 106 -32.99 -63.18 79.44
C SER A 106 -34.13 -62.42 78.77
N PHE A 107 -33.82 -61.22 78.32
CA PHE A 107 -34.68 -60.41 77.47
C PHE A 107 -33.85 -59.84 76.34
N THR A 108 -34.51 -59.42 75.27
CA THR A 108 -33.82 -58.74 74.16
C THR A 108 -34.09 -57.25 74.21
N ILE A 109 -33.06 -56.48 73.89
CA ILE A 109 -33.19 -55.10 73.44
C ILE A 109 -32.86 -55.14 71.95
N THR A 110 -33.86 -54.84 71.13
CA THR A 110 -33.70 -54.66 69.70
C THR A 110 -33.62 -53.16 69.41
N ALA A 111 -32.50 -52.74 68.84
CA ALA A 111 -32.38 -51.44 68.17
C ALA A 111 -32.76 -51.65 66.70
N ASN A 112 -33.84 -51.04 66.25
CA ASN A 112 -34.20 -51.06 64.85
C ASN A 112 -33.26 -50.14 64.06
N PRO A 113 -32.79 -50.55 62.87
CA PRO A 113 -32.11 -49.62 61.99
C PRO A 113 -33.04 -48.47 61.58
N VAL A 114 -32.47 -47.28 61.47
CA VAL A 114 -33.09 -46.06 60.95
C VAL A 114 -32.15 -45.53 59.88
N ASN A 115 -32.68 -45.38 58.67
CA ASN A 115 -31.89 -44.88 57.57
C ASN A 115 -31.70 -43.35 57.66
N ASP A 116 -30.46 -42.89 57.51
CA ASP A 116 -30.07 -41.49 57.51
C ASP A 116 -29.94 -40.95 56.08
N ALA A 117 -30.31 -39.69 55.86
CA ALA A 117 -30.23 -39.10 54.53
C ALA A 117 -28.77 -38.85 54.10
N PRO A 118 -28.46 -38.98 52.79
CA PRO A 118 -27.10 -38.79 52.28
C PRO A 118 -26.62 -37.35 52.46
N LEU A 119 -25.33 -37.17 52.74
CA LEU A 119 -24.67 -35.87 52.76
C LEU A 119 -24.12 -35.53 51.38
N VAL A 120 -24.55 -34.39 50.83
CA VAL A 120 -24.06 -33.88 49.54
C VAL A 120 -23.14 -32.70 49.77
N THR A 121 -21.87 -32.82 49.36
CA THR A 121 -21.03 -31.64 49.16
C THR A 121 -21.38 -31.03 47.81
N ALA A 122 -21.73 -29.74 47.79
CA ALA A 122 -22.15 -29.05 46.56
C ALA A 122 -21.15 -29.34 45.42
N PRO A 123 -21.60 -29.96 44.31
CA PRO A 123 -20.73 -30.12 43.15
C PRO A 123 -20.41 -28.70 42.66
N GLY A 124 -19.10 -28.38 42.59
CA GLY A 124 -18.60 -26.99 42.46
C GLY A 124 -19.19 -26.22 41.29
N PRO A 125 -18.92 -24.91 41.13
CA PRO A 125 -19.48 -24.20 39.99
C PRO A 125 -18.96 -24.78 38.68
N PHE A 126 -19.86 -25.30 37.84
CA PHE A 126 -19.51 -25.77 36.50
C PHE A 126 -19.41 -24.56 35.58
N ALA A 127 -18.26 -24.40 34.93
CA ALA A 127 -18.12 -23.42 33.85
C ALA A 127 -18.98 -23.86 32.66
N VAL A 128 -19.64 -22.91 32.01
CA VAL A 128 -20.44 -23.13 30.81
C VAL A 128 -20.14 -22.01 29.82
N THR A 129 -20.03 -22.35 28.54
CA THR A 129 -19.95 -21.35 27.48
C THR A 129 -21.36 -20.98 27.03
N GLY A 130 -21.67 -19.69 26.96
CA GLY A 130 -22.98 -19.19 26.53
C GLY A 130 -23.36 -19.79 25.18
N ASN A 131 -24.63 -20.17 25.03
CA ASN A 131 -25.21 -20.83 23.86
C ASN A 131 -24.66 -22.23 23.50
N ILE A 132 -23.82 -22.83 24.35
CA ILE A 132 -23.26 -24.17 24.13
C ILE A 132 -23.56 -25.05 25.35
N ALA A 133 -24.20 -26.19 25.11
CA ALA A 133 -24.51 -27.13 26.18
C ALA A 133 -23.24 -27.81 26.74
N ILE A 134 -23.27 -28.20 28.00
CA ILE A 134 -22.29 -29.13 28.61
C ILE A 134 -22.93 -30.51 28.83
N SER A 135 -22.10 -31.55 28.79
CA SER A 135 -22.50 -32.93 29.09
C SER A 135 -21.54 -33.56 30.11
N ILE A 136 -21.93 -33.57 31.38
CA ILE A 136 -21.14 -34.15 32.46
C ILE A 136 -21.36 -35.66 32.51
N PRO A 137 -20.31 -36.48 32.31
CA PRO A 137 -20.43 -37.93 32.35
C PRO A 137 -20.65 -38.45 33.77
N ALA A 138 -21.05 -39.72 33.87
CA ALA A 138 -21.15 -40.43 35.14
C ALA A 138 -19.79 -40.47 35.87
N PRO A 139 -19.76 -40.41 37.22
CA PRO A 139 -20.91 -40.43 38.12
C PRO A 139 -21.59 -39.06 38.34
N GLY A 140 -21.13 -37.99 37.66
CA GLY A 140 -21.76 -36.66 37.65
C GLY A 140 -22.16 -36.13 39.04
N LEU A 141 -23.47 -35.95 39.26
CA LEU A 141 -24.05 -35.44 40.52
C LEU A 141 -23.83 -36.36 41.74
N LEU A 142 -23.44 -37.62 41.52
CA LEU A 142 -23.16 -38.59 42.57
C LEU A 142 -21.68 -38.59 43.01
N THR A 143 -20.82 -37.77 42.39
CA THR A 143 -19.37 -37.72 42.67
C THR A 143 -19.03 -37.27 44.09
N THR A 144 -19.87 -36.42 44.70
CA THR A 144 -19.60 -35.75 45.98
C THR A 144 -20.61 -36.14 47.07
N VAL A 145 -21.28 -37.28 46.88
CA VAL A 145 -22.29 -37.82 47.79
C VAL A 145 -21.65 -38.85 48.72
N SER A 146 -21.97 -38.76 50.01
CA SER A 146 -21.47 -39.68 51.05
C SER A 146 -22.53 -39.90 52.11
N ASP A 147 -22.54 -41.06 52.74
CA ASP A 147 -23.37 -41.33 53.91
C ASP A 147 -22.47 -41.67 55.11
N PRO A 148 -22.47 -40.85 56.18
CA PRO A 148 -21.65 -41.09 57.36
C PRO A 148 -22.24 -42.07 58.38
N ALA A 149 -23.52 -42.43 58.32
CA ALA A 149 -24.17 -43.29 59.32
C ALA A 149 -24.15 -44.77 58.93
N ASP A 150 -24.35 -45.05 57.65
CA ASP A 150 -24.29 -46.40 57.08
C ASP A 150 -22.85 -46.76 56.70
N GLY A 151 -22.08 -47.26 57.67
CA GLY A 151 -20.67 -47.63 57.49
C GLY A 151 -20.41 -48.48 56.24
N ALA A 152 -19.95 -47.85 55.16
CA ALA A 152 -19.42 -48.45 53.94
C ALA A 152 -20.21 -49.65 53.37
N SER A 153 -21.54 -49.65 53.47
CA SER A 153 -22.38 -50.50 52.63
C SER A 153 -22.35 -49.94 51.22
N ALA A 154 -21.96 -50.78 50.26
CA ALA A 154 -21.76 -50.46 48.85
C ALA A 154 -23.10 -50.21 48.10
N GLU A 155 -24.00 -49.45 48.70
CA GLU A 155 -25.33 -49.17 48.21
C GLU A 155 -25.30 -47.97 47.25
N PRO A 156 -25.85 -48.10 46.03
CA PRO A 156 -25.75 -47.06 45.02
C PRO A 156 -26.68 -45.88 45.35
N PHE A 157 -26.11 -44.67 45.47
CA PHE A 157 -26.91 -43.45 45.46
C PHE A 157 -27.63 -43.29 44.12
N THR A 158 -28.87 -42.81 44.17
CA THR A 158 -29.67 -42.50 42.97
C THR A 158 -30.22 -41.10 43.05
N ILE A 159 -30.37 -40.45 41.89
CA ILE A 159 -31.10 -39.18 41.82
C ILE A 159 -32.57 -39.52 41.68
N LYS A 160 -33.40 -39.11 42.63
CA LYS A 160 -34.84 -39.38 42.60
C LYS A 160 -35.56 -38.44 41.65
N GLU A 161 -35.28 -37.15 41.78
CA GLU A 161 -35.85 -36.10 40.95
C GLU A 161 -34.81 -34.98 40.73
N ALA A 162 -34.91 -34.28 39.60
CA ALA A 162 -34.10 -33.11 39.30
C ALA A 162 -34.92 -32.07 38.55
N SER A 163 -34.64 -30.79 38.79
CA SER A 163 -35.26 -29.71 38.02
C SER A 163 -34.85 -29.81 36.54
N LEU A 164 -35.83 -29.90 35.65
CA LEU A 164 -35.59 -29.93 34.20
C LEU A 164 -35.29 -28.54 33.60
N THR A 165 -35.50 -27.50 34.40
CA THR A 165 -35.17 -26.11 34.07
C THR A 165 -34.36 -25.49 35.20
N SER A 166 -33.32 -24.75 34.86
CA SER A 166 -32.55 -23.95 35.83
C SER A 166 -33.31 -22.69 36.25
N THR A 167 -32.76 -21.97 37.24
CA THR A 167 -33.31 -20.71 37.77
C THR A 167 -33.52 -19.65 36.68
N ASN A 168 -32.64 -19.60 35.68
CA ASN A 168 -32.73 -18.64 34.57
C ASN A 168 -33.29 -19.27 33.28
N ASN A 169 -34.02 -20.39 33.36
CA ASN A 169 -34.70 -21.07 32.25
C ASN A 169 -33.80 -21.82 31.25
N GLY A 170 -32.62 -22.28 31.67
CA GLY A 170 -31.78 -23.22 30.92
C GLY A 170 -32.36 -24.63 30.99
N ASN A 171 -32.09 -25.47 29.99
CA ASN A 171 -32.62 -26.82 29.90
C ASN A 171 -31.66 -27.81 30.57
N VAL A 172 -32.18 -28.64 31.49
CA VAL A 172 -31.42 -29.65 32.22
C VAL A 172 -31.99 -31.03 31.92
N THR A 173 -31.12 -32.00 31.66
CA THR A 173 -31.47 -33.42 31.68
C THR A 173 -30.54 -34.17 32.61
N VAL A 174 -31.09 -35.02 33.48
CA VAL A 174 -30.31 -35.84 34.42
C VAL A 174 -30.61 -37.31 34.18
N ASN A 175 -29.57 -38.13 34.10
CA ASN A 175 -29.71 -39.58 34.15
C ASN A 175 -29.75 -40.00 35.63
N THR A 176 -30.95 -40.34 36.09
CA THR A 176 -31.24 -40.61 37.50
C THR A 176 -30.48 -41.80 38.08
N SER A 177 -30.11 -42.77 37.23
CA SER A 177 -29.38 -43.98 37.62
C SER A 177 -27.86 -43.83 37.67
N THR A 178 -27.30 -42.78 37.05
CA THR A 178 -25.83 -42.63 36.92
C THR A 178 -25.31 -41.27 37.37
N GLY A 179 -26.19 -40.31 37.65
CA GLY A 179 -25.81 -38.93 38.00
C GLY A 179 -25.26 -38.09 36.84
N ALA A 180 -25.07 -38.66 35.65
CA ALA A 180 -24.70 -37.90 34.46
C ALA A 180 -25.78 -36.87 34.11
N PHE A 181 -25.39 -35.68 33.66
CA PHE A 181 -26.35 -34.65 33.29
C PHE A 181 -25.90 -33.80 32.11
N THR A 182 -26.86 -33.21 31.41
CA THR A 182 -26.60 -32.15 30.43
C THR A 182 -27.27 -30.86 30.86
N TYR A 183 -26.64 -29.74 30.52
CA TYR A 183 -27.19 -28.42 30.73
C TYR A 183 -27.00 -27.59 29.47
N ASN A 184 -28.09 -27.06 28.92
CA ASN A 184 -28.08 -26.12 27.80
C ASN A 184 -28.51 -24.75 28.32
N PRO A 185 -27.64 -23.72 28.32
CA PRO A 185 -27.96 -22.43 28.89
C PRO A 185 -29.15 -21.74 28.18
N PRO A 186 -29.81 -20.79 28.84
CA PRO A 186 -30.79 -19.92 28.18
C PRO A 186 -30.12 -19.16 27.03
N PRO A 187 -30.81 -18.94 25.89
CA PRO A 187 -30.24 -18.19 24.78
C PRO A 187 -29.70 -16.83 25.23
N GLY A 188 -28.44 -16.55 24.90
CA GLY A 188 -27.74 -15.29 25.16
C GLY A 188 -27.49 -14.94 26.63
N PHE A 189 -27.83 -15.81 27.58
CA PHE A 189 -27.60 -15.55 29.00
C PHE A 189 -26.12 -15.74 29.38
N THR A 190 -25.59 -14.82 30.19
CA THR A 190 -24.30 -14.93 30.86
C THR A 190 -24.46 -14.56 32.33
N GLY A 191 -23.63 -15.14 33.21
CA GLY A 191 -23.72 -14.98 34.65
C GLY A 191 -23.99 -16.29 35.39
N SER A 192 -24.40 -16.18 36.65
CA SER A 192 -24.66 -17.34 37.50
C SER A 192 -26.04 -17.94 37.24
N ASP A 193 -26.10 -19.27 37.15
CA ASP A 193 -27.34 -20.03 37.10
C ASP A 193 -27.27 -21.24 38.03
N SER A 194 -28.41 -21.86 38.32
CA SER A 194 -28.45 -23.04 39.19
C SER A 194 -29.66 -23.94 38.94
N PHE A 195 -29.56 -25.21 39.31
CA PHE A 195 -30.71 -26.11 39.38
C PHE A 195 -30.61 -27.04 40.59
N SER A 196 -31.75 -27.50 41.10
CA SER A 196 -31.81 -28.40 42.26
C SER A 196 -32.03 -29.86 41.85
N TYR A 197 -31.54 -30.78 42.68
CA TYR A 197 -31.80 -32.21 42.57
C TYR A 197 -31.96 -32.84 43.96
N GLU A 198 -32.68 -33.96 44.01
CA GLU A 198 -32.87 -34.78 45.20
C GLU A 198 -32.12 -36.10 45.01
N VAL A 199 -31.13 -36.38 45.86
CA VAL A 199 -30.39 -37.64 45.89
C VAL A 199 -30.86 -38.50 47.05
N CYS A 200 -31.00 -39.80 46.83
CA CYS A 200 -31.38 -40.75 47.84
C CYS A 200 -30.36 -41.90 47.92
N ASP A 201 -30.18 -42.44 49.12
CA ASP A 201 -29.54 -43.74 49.34
C ASP A 201 -30.52 -44.90 49.04
N SER A 202 -30.04 -46.13 49.20
CA SER A 202 -30.86 -47.35 49.21
C SER A 202 -30.83 -48.10 50.55
N GLY A 203 -30.72 -47.36 51.67
CA GLY A 203 -30.74 -47.92 53.02
C GLY A 203 -32.09 -48.55 53.42
N GLU A 204 -32.13 -49.26 54.55
CA GLU A 204 -33.33 -49.92 55.10
C GLU A 204 -33.56 -49.50 56.57
N PRO A 205 -34.80 -49.12 56.99
CA PRO A 205 -36.07 -49.25 56.28
C PRO A 205 -36.39 -48.10 55.31
N GLY A 206 -36.31 -48.40 54.01
CA GLY A 206 -36.62 -47.46 52.92
C GLY A 206 -35.57 -46.37 52.68
N SER A 207 -35.61 -45.74 51.51
CA SER A 207 -34.67 -44.69 51.08
C SER A 207 -34.84 -43.37 51.82
N ALA A 208 -33.74 -42.74 52.24
CA ALA A 208 -33.69 -41.37 52.73
C ALA A 208 -33.09 -40.45 51.66
N CYS A 209 -33.44 -39.16 51.67
CA CYS A 209 -33.13 -38.25 50.57
C CYS A 209 -32.71 -36.85 51.04
N THR A 210 -31.79 -36.23 50.28
CA THR A 210 -31.27 -34.88 50.52
C THR A 210 -31.36 -34.02 49.25
N ASN A 211 -31.80 -32.76 49.42
CA ASN A 211 -31.80 -31.77 48.35
C ASN A 211 -30.42 -31.11 48.21
N ALA A 212 -29.96 -30.95 46.98
CA ALA A 212 -28.73 -30.25 46.64
C ALA A 212 -28.91 -29.33 45.43
N THR A 213 -27.96 -28.43 45.23
CA THR A 213 -27.95 -27.45 44.15
C THR A 213 -26.67 -27.58 43.34
N VAL A 214 -26.80 -27.46 42.02
CA VAL A 214 -25.69 -27.34 41.09
C VAL A 214 -25.53 -25.86 40.73
N ASP A 215 -24.34 -25.32 40.96
CA ASP A 215 -23.99 -23.97 40.55
C ASP A 215 -23.36 -23.97 39.14
N LEU A 216 -23.75 -23.00 38.31
CA LEU A 216 -23.31 -22.84 36.93
C LEU A 216 -22.79 -21.42 36.73
N ASN A 217 -21.65 -21.28 36.05
CA ASN A 217 -21.11 -19.97 35.66
C ASN A 217 -21.00 -19.88 34.14
N ILE A 218 -21.90 -19.10 33.53
CA ILE A 218 -22.01 -18.97 32.07
C ILE A 218 -21.19 -17.75 31.62
N THR A 219 -20.15 -17.99 30.81
CA THR A 219 -19.28 -16.91 30.28
C THR A 219 -18.94 -17.12 28.82
N GLY A 220 -18.79 -16.03 28.06
CA GLY A 220 -18.43 -16.05 26.65
C GLY A 220 -19.57 -16.59 25.77
N THR A 221 -20.03 -15.80 24.82
CA THR A 221 -21.20 -16.15 23.99
C THR A 221 -20.79 -16.34 22.53
N ILE A 222 -21.27 -17.42 21.91
CA ILE A 222 -21.25 -17.60 20.46
C ILE A 222 -22.70 -17.73 19.96
N TRP A 223 -23.09 -16.87 19.02
CA TRP A 223 -24.35 -16.94 18.31
C TRP A 223 -24.16 -17.74 17.03
N PHE A 224 -24.93 -18.81 16.85
CA PHE A 224 -24.82 -19.69 15.70
C PHE A 224 -25.88 -19.34 14.65
N VAL A 225 -25.46 -19.19 13.40
CA VAL A 225 -26.35 -18.97 12.25
C VAL A 225 -26.05 -20.01 11.18
N ASP A 226 -27.03 -20.83 10.86
CA ASP A 226 -26.96 -21.90 9.86
C ASP A 226 -28.17 -21.79 8.93
N ASN A 227 -27.96 -21.36 7.68
CA ASN A 227 -29.07 -21.18 6.72
C ASN A 227 -29.67 -22.50 6.19
N THR A 228 -29.16 -23.65 6.65
CA THR A 228 -29.73 -24.97 6.41
C THR A 228 -30.54 -25.50 7.59
N ALA A 229 -30.46 -24.84 8.76
CA ALA A 229 -31.21 -25.20 9.96
C ALA A 229 -32.72 -24.91 9.82
N SER A 230 -33.50 -25.52 10.71
CA SER A 230 -34.94 -25.27 10.82
C SER A 230 -35.26 -23.81 11.15
N SER A 231 -36.40 -23.31 10.68
CA SER A 231 -36.86 -21.97 11.03
C SER A 231 -37.09 -21.78 12.53
N ASN A 232 -37.04 -20.53 12.98
CA ASN A 232 -37.27 -20.10 14.37
C ASN A 232 -36.24 -20.61 15.40
N GLY A 233 -34.99 -20.88 14.97
CA GLY A 233 -33.92 -21.11 15.93
C GLY A 233 -33.61 -19.88 16.78
N ASP A 234 -33.10 -20.12 17.99
CA ASP A 234 -32.83 -19.10 19.01
C ASP A 234 -31.35 -18.67 19.08
N GLY A 235 -30.51 -19.20 18.19
CA GLY A 235 -29.09 -18.84 18.07
C GLY A 235 -28.14 -19.67 18.93
N ARG A 236 -28.65 -20.65 19.70
CA ARG A 236 -27.82 -21.64 20.39
C ARG A 236 -27.22 -22.66 19.42
N LEU A 237 -26.14 -23.34 19.81
CA LEU A 237 -25.56 -24.43 19.02
C LEU A 237 -26.60 -25.54 18.72
N SER A 238 -27.50 -25.79 19.67
CA SER A 238 -28.59 -26.77 19.54
C SER A 238 -29.76 -26.28 18.67
N SER A 239 -29.88 -24.96 18.44
CA SER A 239 -30.97 -24.36 17.66
C SER A 239 -30.49 -23.06 16.98
N PRO A 240 -29.62 -23.16 15.95
CA PRO A 240 -29.04 -21.97 15.30
C PRO A 240 -30.09 -21.11 14.62
N PHE A 241 -29.85 -19.80 14.50
CA PHE A 241 -30.66 -18.95 13.62
C PHE A 241 -30.59 -19.45 12.18
N ASN A 242 -31.72 -19.50 11.47
CA ASN A 242 -31.74 -19.95 10.08
C ASN A 242 -31.44 -18.85 9.05
N SER A 243 -31.18 -17.61 9.49
CA SER A 243 -30.91 -16.47 8.60
C SER A 243 -30.22 -15.32 9.35
N LEU A 244 -29.49 -14.49 8.62
CA LEU A 244 -28.92 -13.24 9.17
C LEU A 244 -30.01 -12.24 9.56
N SER A 245 -31.16 -12.22 8.89
CA SER A 245 -32.26 -11.33 9.25
C SER A 245 -32.86 -11.69 10.61
N ALA A 246 -32.97 -12.98 10.95
CA ALA A 246 -33.40 -13.43 12.26
C ALA A 246 -32.44 -12.95 13.36
N PHE A 247 -31.13 -13.15 13.16
CA PHE A 247 -30.10 -12.62 14.06
C PHE A 247 -30.16 -11.09 14.17
N GLN A 248 -30.20 -10.38 13.05
CA GLN A 248 -30.14 -8.93 13.00
C GLN A 248 -31.36 -8.25 13.65
N THR A 249 -32.51 -8.91 13.67
CA THR A 249 -33.73 -8.38 14.32
C THR A 249 -33.53 -8.18 15.82
N ILE A 250 -32.68 -9.00 16.45
CA ILE A 250 -32.38 -8.93 17.88
C ILE A 250 -30.98 -8.43 18.18
N ASN A 251 -30.14 -8.10 17.19
CA ASN A 251 -28.76 -7.62 17.45
C ASN A 251 -28.74 -6.16 17.93
N ASP A 252 -29.27 -5.93 19.13
CA ASP A 252 -29.51 -4.62 19.73
C ASP A 252 -28.84 -4.42 21.10
N GLY A 253 -28.19 -5.46 21.65
CA GLY A 253 -27.52 -5.44 22.94
C GLY A 253 -28.44 -5.38 24.17
N ASN A 254 -29.75 -5.62 24.02
CA ASN A 254 -30.71 -5.53 25.11
C ASN A 254 -30.96 -6.87 25.80
N GLY A 255 -30.81 -6.94 27.12
CA GLY A 255 -31.09 -8.15 27.89
C GLY A 255 -30.22 -9.33 27.43
N ASN A 256 -30.84 -10.47 27.11
CA ASN A 256 -30.16 -11.68 26.63
C ASN A 256 -30.02 -11.72 25.09
N HIS A 257 -30.12 -10.57 24.43
CA HIS A 257 -29.88 -10.45 22.99
C HIS A 257 -28.37 -10.38 22.68
N PRO A 258 -27.97 -10.60 21.42
CA PRO A 258 -26.59 -10.36 20.99
C PRO A 258 -26.09 -8.98 21.37
N ALA A 259 -24.96 -8.93 22.07
CA ALA A 259 -24.41 -7.73 22.69
C ALA A 259 -22.99 -7.40 22.19
N THR A 260 -22.46 -6.24 22.61
CA THR A 260 -21.08 -5.84 22.32
C THR A 260 -20.09 -6.89 22.81
N GLY A 261 -19.07 -7.21 22.01
CA GLY A 261 -18.08 -8.24 22.35
C GLY A 261 -18.47 -9.68 22.03
N ASP A 262 -19.74 -9.93 21.65
CA ASP A 262 -20.19 -11.27 21.30
C ASP A 262 -19.60 -11.78 19.98
N ASN A 263 -19.55 -13.11 19.85
CA ASN A 263 -19.10 -13.79 18.63
C ASN A 263 -20.31 -14.29 17.85
N VAL A 264 -20.28 -14.14 16.53
CA VAL A 264 -21.30 -14.62 15.59
C VAL A 264 -20.64 -15.60 14.65
N PHE A 265 -21.09 -16.84 14.65
CA PHE A 265 -20.56 -17.91 13.81
C PHE A 265 -21.52 -18.23 12.65
N LEU A 266 -20.99 -18.25 11.44
CA LEU A 266 -21.73 -18.63 10.23
C LEU A 266 -21.23 -19.97 9.69
N TYR A 267 -22.15 -20.91 9.46
CA TYR A 267 -21.84 -22.20 8.84
C TYR A 267 -21.64 -22.06 7.33
N GLU A 268 -20.78 -22.89 6.74
CA GLU A 268 -20.70 -23.05 5.30
C GLU A 268 -22.00 -23.61 4.72
N SER A 269 -22.38 -23.14 3.52
CA SER A 269 -23.57 -23.63 2.83
C SER A 269 -23.50 -23.39 1.32
N SER A 270 -24.25 -24.19 0.57
CA SER A 270 -24.45 -23.97 -0.87
C SER A 270 -25.24 -22.69 -1.18
N THR A 271 -26.11 -22.27 -0.24
CA THR A 271 -26.91 -21.05 -0.33
C THR A 271 -26.20 -19.91 0.41
N ALA A 272 -26.30 -18.70 -0.14
CA ALA A 272 -25.70 -17.54 0.52
C ALA A 272 -26.59 -17.03 1.66
N TYR A 273 -25.97 -16.51 2.71
CA TYR A 273 -26.65 -15.64 3.65
C TYR A 273 -27.02 -14.32 2.96
N ILE A 274 -28.22 -13.82 3.23
CA ILE A 274 -28.69 -12.51 2.75
C ILE A 274 -28.61 -11.54 3.92
N GLY A 275 -27.75 -10.53 3.80
CA GLY A 275 -27.59 -9.44 4.77
C GLY A 275 -28.77 -8.46 4.76
N PRO A 276 -28.68 -7.35 5.52
CA PRO A 276 -27.49 -6.86 6.22
C PRO A 276 -27.20 -7.61 7.54
N ILE A 277 -25.94 -7.58 7.96
CA ILE A 277 -25.53 -7.74 9.36
C ILE A 277 -24.78 -6.47 9.79
N ILE A 278 -25.16 -5.89 10.92
CA ILE A 278 -24.56 -4.69 11.49
C ILE A 278 -23.85 -5.08 12.77
N LEU A 279 -22.52 -4.91 12.81
CA LEU A 279 -21.72 -5.28 13.97
C LEU A 279 -21.72 -4.18 15.02
N LEU A 280 -22.01 -4.57 16.26
CA LEU A 280 -21.86 -3.76 17.47
C LEU A 280 -20.38 -3.69 17.88
N ASP A 281 -20.06 -2.82 18.85
CA ASP A 281 -18.68 -2.67 19.32
C ASP A 281 -18.10 -3.99 19.87
N ASN A 282 -16.85 -4.26 19.50
CA ASN A 282 -16.09 -5.48 19.77
C ASN A 282 -16.73 -6.80 19.28
N GLN A 283 -17.81 -6.77 18.50
CA GLN A 283 -18.38 -8.01 17.95
C GLN A 283 -17.46 -8.64 16.90
N LYS A 284 -17.48 -9.97 16.84
CA LYS A 284 -16.73 -10.76 15.86
C LYS A 284 -17.68 -11.54 14.97
N LEU A 285 -17.56 -11.37 13.66
CA LEU A 285 -18.22 -12.19 12.65
C LEU A 285 -17.22 -13.22 12.12
N ILE A 286 -17.49 -14.50 12.37
CA ILE A 286 -16.60 -15.62 12.09
C ILE A 286 -17.36 -16.58 11.17
N GLY A 287 -16.90 -16.73 9.93
CA GLY A 287 -17.33 -17.82 9.09
C GLY A 287 -16.47 -19.06 9.29
N GLN A 288 -17.05 -20.21 8.98
CA GLN A 288 -16.43 -21.53 9.06
C GLN A 288 -15.19 -21.71 8.17
N ASP A 289 -14.94 -20.80 7.21
CA ASP A 289 -13.74 -20.81 6.36
C ASP A 289 -12.48 -20.21 7.03
N VAL A 290 -12.55 -19.77 8.30
CA VAL A 290 -11.35 -19.20 8.94
C VAL A 290 -10.24 -20.26 9.08
N THR A 291 -8.99 -19.83 9.01
CA THR A 291 -7.83 -20.74 9.02
C THR A 291 -7.49 -21.31 10.39
N THR A 292 -7.95 -20.68 11.47
CA THR A 292 -7.79 -21.14 12.86
C THR A 292 -9.02 -21.89 13.35
N ASP A 293 -8.93 -22.66 14.44
CA ASP A 293 -10.11 -23.23 15.06
C ASP A 293 -11.07 -22.14 15.61
N LEU A 294 -12.36 -22.49 15.79
CA LEU A 294 -13.41 -21.56 16.21
C LEU A 294 -13.12 -20.91 17.57
N VAL A 295 -12.58 -21.66 18.53
CA VAL A 295 -12.33 -21.18 19.89
C VAL A 295 -11.23 -20.11 19.86
N THR A 296 -10.16 -20.36 19.10
CA THR A 296 -9.10 -19.39 18.84
C THR A 296 -9.62 -18.16 18.09
N ALA A 297 -10.43 -18.34 17.04
CA ALA A 297 -11.00 -17.23 16.26
C ALA A 297 -11.94 -16.35 17.12
N ALA A 298 -12.75 -16.97 17.97
CA ALA A 298 -13.63 -16.30 18.93
C ALA A 298 -12.87 -15.68 20.11
N GLY A 299 -11.65 -16.15 20.39
CA GLY A 299 -10.83 -15.68 21.52
C GLY A 299 -11.47 -16.01 22.87
N ILE A 300 -12.13 -17.17 22.97
CA ILE A 300 -12.74 -17.67 24.21
C ILE A 300 -11.99 -18.92 24.69
N THR A 301 -12.27 -19.36 25.92
CA THR A 301 -11.91 -20.70 26.38
C THR A 301 -13.19 -21.52 26.48
N LEU A 302 -13.27 -22.63 25.76
CA LEU A 302 -14.44 -23.49 25.81
C LEU A 302 -14.52 -24.16 27.19
N ALA A 303 -15.71 -24.19 27.78
CA ALA A 303 -15.90 -24.82 29.07
C ALA A 303 -15.60 -26.34 29.01
N PRO A 304 -15.08 -26.94 30.10
CA PRO A 304 -14.91 -28.38 30.17
C PRO A 304 -16.23 -29.10 29.93
N ASN A 305 -16.19 -30.20 29.18
CA ASN A 305 -17.35 -31.02 28.83
C ASN A 305 -18.40 -30.32 27.95
N SER A 306 -18.08 -29.19 27.31
CA SER A 306 -18.93 -28.62 26.27
C SER A 306 -19.19 -29.62 25.14
N VAL A 307 -20.39 -29.56 24.58
CA VAL A 307 -20.71 -30.22 23.31
C VAL A 307 -19.73 -29.72 22.24
N ALA A 308 -19.30 -30.63 21.37
CA ALA A 308 -18.35 -30.32 20.32
C ALA A 308 -18.84 -29.16 19.45
N VAL A 309 -18.03 -28.13 19.35
CA VAL A 309 -18.26 -27.01 18.44
C VAL A 309 -17.94 -27.41 17.00
N PRO A 310 -18.48 -26.71 15.99
CA PRO A 310 -18.19 -27.00 14.59
C PRO A 310 -16.69 -27.01 14.29
N VAL A 311 -16.27 -27.97 13.44
CA VAL A 311 -14.91 -28.02 12.91
C VAL A 311 -14.80 -27.04 11.75
N MET A 312 -13.72 -26.27 11.71
CA MET A 312 -13.44 -25.30 10.63
C MET A 312 -12.92 -26.05 9.41
N ASN A 313 -13.35 -25.68 8.20
CA ASN A 313 -13.11 -26.50 7.00
C ASN A 313 -12.82 -25.70 5.72
N SER A 314 -11.89 -24.75 5.83
CA SER A 314 -11.45 -23.80 4.80
C SER A 314 -10.99 -24.36 3.43
N ALA A 315 -10.96 -25.69 3.24
CA ALA A 315 -10.45 -26.35 2.04
C ALA A 315 -11.50 -27.16 1.25
N ASN A 316 -12.79 -27.12 1.63
CA ASN A 316 -13.81 -28.03 1.07
C ASN A 316 -14.58 -27.50 -0.16
N GLY A 317 -14.21 -26.32 -0.68
CA GLY A 317 -14.81 -25.71 -1.88
C GLY A 317 -16.23 -25.13 -1.73
N THR A 318 -16.93 -25.48 -0.64
CA THR A 318 -18.07 -24.69 -0.13
C THR A 318 -17.48 -23.55 0.70
N VAL A 319 -18.11 -22.38 0.67
CA VAL A 319 -17.64 -21.19 1.40
C VAL A 319 -18.80 -20.50 2.10
N VAL A 320 -18.54 -19.84 3.22
CA VAL A 320 -19.46 -18.92 3.87
C VAL A 320 -19.61 -17.70 2.99
N ARG A 321 -20.75 -17.59 2.30
CA ARG A 321 -21.04 -16.47 1.41
C ARG A 321 -22.12 -15.56 1.98
N VAL A 322 -21.79 -14.29 2.18
CA VAL A 322 -22.75 -13.25 2.60
C VAL A 322 -23.01 -12.31 1.43
N THR A 323 -24.28 -12.14 1.06
CA THR A 323 -24.71 -11.29 -0.06
C THR A 323 -25.72 -10.24 0.40
N ASN A 324 -26.03 -9.23 -0.43
CA ASN A 324 -27.09 -8.28 -0.11
C ASN A 324 -27.81 -7.79 -1.38
N THR A 325 -29.09 -8.15 -1.48
CA THR A 325 -29.95 -7.81 -2.63
C THR A 325 -30.83 -6.58 -2.38
N THR A 326 -30.68 -5.90 -1.24
CA THR A 326 -31.36 -4.62 -0.97
C THR A 326 -30.58 -3.46 -1.55
N ALA A 327 -31.26 -2.60 -2.32
CA ALA A 327 -30.65 -1.43 -2.94
C ALA A 327 -30.06 -0.48 -1.87
N SER A 328 -28.85 0.03 -2.14
CA SER A 328 -28.15 0.98 -1.26
C SER A 328 -27.82 0.49 0.15
N ALA A 329 -28.00 -0.81 0.43
CA ALA A 329 -27.68 -1.40 1.72
C ALA A 329 -26.21 -1.82 1.83
N VAL A 330 -25.73 -1.96 3.07
CA VAL A 330 -24.41 -2.50 3.39
C VAL A 330 -24.57 -3.97 3.80
N ALA A 331 -23.81 -4.90 3.20
CA ALA A 331 -23.89 -6.31 3.57
C ALA A 331 -23.35 -6.57 4.99
N VAL A 332 -22.17 -6.03 5.30
CA VAL A 332 -21.61 -5.98 6.66
C VAL A 332 -21.41 -4.52 7.05
N GLY A 333 -22.33 -4.01 7.84
CA GLY A 333 -22.31 -2.66 8.38
C GLY A 333 -21.55 -2.57 9.70
N LEU A 334 -20.88 -1.44 9.92
CA LEU A 334 -20.27 -1.11 11.21
C LEU A 334 -21.13 -0.07 11.89
N SER A 335 -21.55 -0.35 13.13
CA SER A 335 -22.17 0.67 13.97
C SER A 335 -21.18 1.79 14.29
N ASN A 336 -21.69 2.97 14.65
CA ASN A 336 -20.87 4.17 14.77
C ASN A 336 -19.77 3.99 15.82
N SER A 337 -18.50 4.21 15.42
CA SER A 337 -17.31 4.04 16.27
C SER A 337 -17.05 2.61 16.78
N ALA A 338 -17.70 1.60 16.22
CA ALA A 338 -17.49 0.21 16.63
C ALA A 338 -16.11 -0.32 16.22
N ASN A 339 -15.46 -1.00 17.15
CA ASN A 339 -14.42 -1.97 16.85
C ASN A 339 -15.10 -3.27 16.38
N ALA A 340 -14.60 -3.91 15.35
CA ALA A 340 -15.19 -5.14 14.83
C ALA A 340 -14.14 -6.07 14.25
N THR A 341 -14.44 -7.36 14.23
CA THR A 341 -13.59 -8.38 13.59
C THR A 341 -14.41 -9.18 12.58
N ILE A 342 -13.88 -9.37 11.37
CA ILE A 342 -14.48 -10.21 10.32
C ILE A 342 -13.47 -11.26 9.90
N ARG A 343 -13.86 -12.54 9.88
CA ARG A 343 -12.97 -13.65 9.51
C ARG A 343 -13.69 -14.74 8.75
N GLY A 344 -12.99 -15.40 7.83
CA GLY A 344 -13.40 -16.70 7.28
C GLY A 344 -14.66 -16.66 6.43
N LEU A 345 -14.84 -15.64 5.59
CA LEU A 345 -16.03 -15.54 4.74
C LEU A 345 -15.76 -14.83 3.41
N THR A 346 -16.64 -15.08 2.44
CA THR A 346 -16.68 -14.39 1.15
C THR A 346 -17.89 -13.45 1.07
N LEU A 347 -17.65 -12.17 0.80
CA LEU A 347 -18.72 -11.20 0.56
C LEU A 347 -19.05 -11.14 -0.93
N GLY A 348 -20.28 -11.51 -1.30
CA GLY A 348 -20.69 -11.76 -2.69
C GLY A 348 -21.88 -10.94 -3.15
N ASN A 349 -22.07 -10.73 -4.46
CA ASN A 349 -23.36 -10.33 -5.06
C ASN A 349 -24.11 -9.17 -4.39
N VAL A 350 -23.43 -8.15 -3.85
CA VAL A 350 -24.12 -6.93 -3.42
C VAL A 350 -24.53 -6.15 -4.65
N LEU A 351 -25.76 -5.64 -4.69
CA LEU A 351 -26.26 -4.82 -5.81
C LEU A 351 -25.33 -3.64 -6.12
N ALA A 352 -25.35 -3.18 -7.37
CA ALA A 352 -24.57 -2.04 -7.87
C ALA A 352 -24.65 -0.78 -6.97
N SER A 353 -25.79 -0.53 -6.34
CA SER A 353 -26.00 0.62 -5.44
C SER A 353 -25.53 0.40 -4.00
N GLY A 354 -25.29 -0.85 -3.59
CA GLY A 354 -24.92 -1.24 -2.22
C GLY A 354 -23.42 -1.28 -1.97
N THR A 355 -23.05 -1.73 -0.78
CA THR A 355 -21.65 -1.86 -0.31
C THR A 355 -21.44 -3.21 0.38
N ALA A 356 -20.33 -3.89 0.16
CA ALA A 356 -20.00 -5.13 0.88
C ALA A 356 -19.62 -4.86 2.33
N ILE A 357 -18.59 -4.03 2.59
CA ILE A 357 -18.24 -3.57 3.94
C ILE A 357 -18.29 -2.05 4.01
N GLY A 358 -19.03 -1.50 4.97
CA GLY A 358 -19.16 -0.05 5.09
C GLY A 358 -19.48 0.46 6.49
N SER A 359 -19.02 1.68 6.78
CA SER A 359 -19.40 2.43 7.98
C SER A 359 -20.78 3.06 7.81
N LEU A 360 -21.69 2.86 8.77
CA LEU A 360 -23.07 3.38 8.70
C LEU A 360 -23.25 4.79 9.32
N GLY A 361 -22.20 5.36 9.92
CA GLY A 361 -22.20 6.65 10.62
C GLY A 361 -20.96 7.51 10.35
N ALA A 362 -20.58 8.36 11.31
CA ALA A 362 -19.44 9.29 11.18
C ALA A 362 -18.07 8.58 11.07
N GLY A 363 -18.01 7.31 11.50
CA GLY A 363 -16.87 6.44 11.24
C GLY A 363 -16.95 5.12 12.00
N PHE A 364 -15.81 4.46 12.16
CA PHE A 364 -15.64 3.20 12.89
C PHE A 364 -14.42 3.28 13.81
N GLY A 365 -14.33 2.35 14.77
CA GLY A 365 -13.16 2.20 15.64
C GLY A 365 -12.04 1.47 14.89
N THR A 366 -11.67 0.28 15.38
CA THR A 366 -10.74 -0.63 14.71
C THR A 366 -11.49 -1.76 14.00
N LEU A 367 -11.31 -1.88 12.68
CA LEU A 367 -11.82 -3.02 11.91
C LEU A 367 -10.69 -4.00 11.61
N THR A 368 -10.78 -5.21 12.16
CA THR A 368 -9.82 -6.29 11.88
C THR A 368 -10.41 -7.29 10.88
N ILE A 369 -9.66 -7.61 9.82
CA ILE A 369 -10.12 -8.57 8.79
C ILE A 369 -9.01 -9.58 8.49
N THR A 370 -9.36 -10.87 8.46
CA THR A 370 -8.48 -11.95 7.94
C THR A 370 -9.31 -12.97 7.17
N ASP A 371 -8.66 -13.80 6.35
CA ASP A 371 -9.29 -14.95 5.65
C ASP A 371 -10.62 -14.55 4.97
N THR A 372 -10.59 -13.41 4.27
CA THR A 372 -11.81 -12.80 3.70
C THR A 372 -11.57 -12.41 2.26
N SER A 373 -12.52 -12.75 1.40
CA SER A 373 -12.58 -12.32 0.00
C SER A 373 -13.82 -11.46 -0.25
N ILE A 374 -13.72 -10.50 -1.17
CA ILE A 374 -14.86 -9.72 -1.65
C ILE A 374 -15.01 -9.95 -3.15
N ASN A 375 -16.22 -10.32 -3.60
CA ASN A 375 -16.59 -10.46 -5.00
C ASN A 375 -18.01 -9.93 -5.23
N THR A 376 -18.14 -8.64 -5.52
CA THR A 376 -19.43 -7.95 -5.50
C THR A 376 -19.68 -7.12 -6.76
N ASN A 377 -20.94 -6.74 -7.02
CA ASN A 377 -21.26 -5.79 -8.08
C ASN A 377 -21.21 -4.35 -7.57
N GLY A 378 -21.62 -4.10 -6.31
CA GLY A 378 -21.56 -2.80 -5.65
C GLY A 378 -20.16 -2.38 -5.19
N ARG A 379 -20.07 -1.45 -4.24
CA ARG A 379 -18.78 -1.06 -3.66
C ARG A 379 -18.22 -2.21 -2.82
N ALA A 380 -16.95 -2.52 -2.96
CA ALA A 380 -16.28 -3.49 -2.09
C ALA A 380 -16.12 -2.92 -0.67
N LEU A 381 -15.48 -1.75 -0.56
CA LEU A 381 -15.28 -1.05 0.71
C LEU A 381 -15.79 0.38 0.59
N ASN A 382 -16.51 0.84 1.61
CA ASN A 382 -16.85 2.24 1.81
C ASN A 382 -16.64 2.62 3.28
N LEU A 383 -15.41 2.98 3.62
CA LEU A 383 -15.00 3.25 4.99
C LEU A 383 -14.62 4.72 5.16
N THR A 384 -15.17 5.34 6.19
CA THR A 384 -14.87 6.72 6.58
C THR A 384 -14.37 6.73 8.01
N SER A 385 -13.27 7.44 8.30
CA SER A 385 -12.72 7.71 9.64
C SER A 385 -12.64 6.48 10.58
N GLY A 386 -11.47 5.86 10.68
CA GLY A 386 -11.22 4.73 11.58
C GLY A 386 -9.87 4.07 11.32
N THR A 387 -9.59 2.97 12.02
CA THR A 387 -8.36 2.19 11.85
C THR A 387 -8.67 0.84 11.21
N LEU A 388 -8.18 0.60 10.00
CA LEU A 388 -8.28 -0.70 9.34
C LEU A 388 -7.04 -1.54 9.66
N ALA A 389 -7.23 -2.81 10.04
CA ALA A 389 -6.18 -3.81 10.19
C ALA A 389 -6.60 -5.06 9.41
N ALA A 390 -6.38 -5.05 8.09
CA ALA A 390 -6.98 -6.02 7.19
C ALA A 390 -5.97 -6.79 6.36
N THR A 391 -6.18 -8.10 6.25
CA THR A 391 -5.63 -8.94 5.19
C THR A 391 -6.78 -9.56 4.42
N PHE A 392 -6.86 -9.27 3.13
CA PHE A 392 -7.82 -9.87 2.21
C PHE A 392 -7.11 -10.84 1.27
N ASP A 393 -7.78 -11.92 0.90
CA ASP A 393 -7.27 -12.80 -0.16
C ASP A 393 -7.50 -12.15 -1.53
N SER A 394 -8.67 -11.55 -1.75
CA SER A 394 -8.99 -10.81 -2.97
C SER A 394 -10.09 -9.79 -2.75
N ILE A 395 -10.12 -8.75 -3.58
CA ILE A 395 -11.19 -7.75 -3.61
C ILE A 395 -11.64 -7.54 -5.04
N THR A 396 -12.90 -7.76 -5.35
CA THR A 396 -13.49 -7.54 -6.69
C THR A 396 -14.80 -6.77 -6.57
N SER A 397 -14.93 -5.70 -7.38
CA SER A 397 -16.14 -4.90 -7.58
C SER A 397 -16.35 -4.70 -9.07
N SER A 398 -17.52 -5.06 -9.63
CA SER A 398 -17.68 -5.20 -11.09
C SER A 398 -18.74 -4.32 -11.77
N ALA A 399 -19.55 -3.57 -11.03
CA ALA A 399 -20.61 -2.72 -11.61
C ALA A 399 -21.11 -1.63 -10.63
N SER A 400 -20.20 -1.00 -9.87
CA SER A 400 -20.62 -0.07 -8.80
C SER A 400 -21.28 1.20 -9.37
N ASN A 401 -22.42 1.60 -8.81
CA ASN A 401 -23.05 2.89 -9.10
C ASN A 401 -22.29 4.08 -8.46
N ASN A 402 -21.14 3.83 -7.87
CA ASN A 402 -20.25 4.82 -7.27
C ASN A 402 -18.81 4.32 -7.42
N ASN A 403 -17.88 4.79 -6.58
CA ASN A 403 -16.54 4.21 -6.52
C ASN A 403 -16.58 2.72 -6.19
N SER A 404 -15.76 1.90 -6.84
CA SER A 404 -15.65 0.46 -6.51
C SER A 404 -15.03 0.24 -5.13
N MET A 405 -14.06 1.06 -4.75
CA MET A 405 -13.50 1.13 -3.40
C MET A 405 -13.35 2.59 -2.96
N SER A 406 -13.74 2.90 -1.72
CA SER A 406 -13.61 4.25 -1.15
C SER A 406 -13.15 4.19 0.29
N LEU A 407 -11.97 4.72 0.57
CA LEU A 407 -11.39 4.86 1.90
C LEU A 407 -11.11 6.34 2.16
N THR A 408 -11.80 6.92 3.14
CA THR A 408 -11.70 8.36 3.44
C THR A 408 -11.30 8.59 4.89
N SER A 409 -10.15 9.23 5.13
CA SER A 409 -9.57 9.46 6.46
C SER A 409 -9.36 8.17 7.27
N VAL A 410 -9.05 7.07 6.58
CA VAL A 410 -8.79 5.77 7.22
C VAL A 410 -7.29 5.60 7.47
N GLY A 411 -6.92 5.21 8.70
CA GLY A 411 -5.55 4.83 9.06
C GLY A 411 -5.36 3.32 9.19
N GLY A 412 -4.16 2.90 9.57
CA GLY A 412 -3.83 1.50 9.87
C GLY A 412 -3.11 0.78 8.73
N SER A 413 -3.47 -0.47 8.45
CA SER A 413 -2.88 -1.26 7.40
C SER A 413 -3.87 -2.15 6.67
N MET A 414 -3.71 -2.26 5.35
CA MET A 414 -4.40 -3.25 4.52
C MET A 414 -3.40 -3.97 3.65
N THR A 415 -3.51 -5.30 3.57
CA THR A 415 -2.82 -6.13 2.59
C THR A 415 -3.84 -6.93 1.78
N VAL A 416 -3.76 -6.89 0.45
CA VAL A 416 -4.49 -7.80 -0.44
C VAL A 416 -3.47 -8.75 -1.06
N THR A 417 -3.53 -10.03 -0.71
CA THR A 417 -2.51 -11.02 -1.13
C THR A 417 -2.71 -11.46 -2.59
N GLY A 418 -3.96 -11.52 -3.05
CA GLY A 418 -4.33 -11.78 -4.44
C GLY A 418 -4.66 -10.50 -5.21
N THR A 419 -5.70 -10.57 -6.04
CA THR A 419 -6.06 -9.48 -6.97
C THR A 419 -7.05 -8.50 -6.35
N THR A 420 -6.83 -7.21 -6.59
CA THR A 420 -7.81 -6.13 -6.42
C THR A 420 -8.36 -5.71 -7.78
N SER A 421 -9.64 -5.97 -8.05
CA SER A 421 -10.30 -5.67 -9.31
C SER A 421 -11.44 -4.67 -9.12
N ALA A 422 -11.47 -3.62 -9.95
CA ALA A 422 -12.55 -2.64 -10.01
C ALA A 422 -12.97 -2.43 -11.47
N SER A 423 -14.15 -2.92 -11.85
CA SER A 423 -14.66 -2.79 -13.22
C SER A 423 -16.06 -2.19 -13.29
N ASN A 424 -16.37 -1.54 -14.41
CA ASN A 424 -17.68 -0.94 -14.75
C ASN A 424 -18.27 -0.06 -13.63
N SER A 425 -17.41 0.64 -12.89
CA SER A 425 -17.82 1.61 -11.88
C SER A 425 -18.28 2.89 -12.55
N SER A 426 -19.40 3.48 -12.13
CA SER A 426 -19.78 4.83 -12.58
C SER A 426 -18.98 5.95 -11.88
N GLY A 427 -18.33 5.66 -10.75
CA GLY A 427 -17.38 6.54 -10.08
C GLY A 427 -15.92 6.16 -10.38
N ASN A 428 -15.02 6.42 -9.43
CA ASN A 428 -13.63 6.00 -9.52
C ASN A 428 -13.47 4.49 -9.27
N GLY A 429 -12.48 3.82 -9.85
CA GLY A 429 -12.19 2.42 -9.48
C GLY A 429 -11.80 2.31 -8.01
N ILE A 430 -10.66 2.89 -7.65
CA ILE A 430 -10.15 2.90 -6.28
C ILE A 430 -9.95 4.35 -5.84
N ALA A 431 -10.50 4.75 -4.68
CA ALA A 431 -10.31 6.07 -4.11
C ALA A 431 -9.74 5.99 -2.69
N LEU A 432 -8.53 6.51 -2.52
CA LEU A 432 -7.82 6.62 -1.25
C LEU A 432 -7.66 8.11 -0.89
N ASN A 433 -8.53 8.59 0.00
CA ASN A 433 -8.62 10.02 0.34
C ASN A 433 -8.18 10.25 1.78
N SER A 434 -7.15 11.05 2.00
CA SER A 434 -6.62 11.39 3.34
C SER A 434 -6.28 10.15 4.18
N THR A 435 -5.92 9.03 3.56
CA THR A 435 -5.54 7.81 4.28
C THR A 435 -4.16 7.95 4.92
N THR A 436 -3.91 7.19 5.98
CA THR A 436 -2.59 7.10 6.65
C THR A 436 -2.20 5.63 6.85
N GLY A 437 -0.95 5.35 7.18
CA GLY A 437 -0.46 3.98 7.39
C GLY A 437 -0.13 3.23 6.09
N ASN A 438 -0.19 1.90 6.08
CA ASN A 438 0.41 1.05 5.05
C ASN A 438 -0.66 0.33 4.21
N TRP A 439 -0.67 0.57 2.91
CA TRP A 439 -1.65 0.03 1.98
C TRP A 439 -0.93 -0.79 0.92
N ASN A 440 -1.03 -2.11 1.02
CA ASN A 440 -0.37 -3.04 0.11
C ASN A 440 -1.42 -3.78 -0.72
N PHE A 441 -1.41 -3.54 -2.03
CA PHE A 441 -2.24 -4.23 -2.99
C PHE A 441 -1.36 -5.18 -3.78
N GLY A 442 -1.81 -6.43 -3.95
CA GLY A 442 -1.22 -7.37 -4.91
C GLY A 442 -1.42 -6.90 -6.35
N THR A 443 -1.87 -7.79 -7.24
CA THR A 443 -2.23 -7.37 -8.60
C THR A 443 -3.45 -6.45 -8.58
N VAL A 444 -3.42 -5.38 -9.37
CA VAL A 444 -4.52 -4.41 -9.45
C VAL A 444 -5.04 -4.30 -10.88
N ASN A 445 -6.34 -4.51 -11.07
CA ASN A 445 -7.01 -4.39 -12.36
C ASN A 445 -8.16 -3.39 -12.26
N VAL A 446 -8.08 -2.29 -12.99
CA VAL A 446 -9.15 -1.29 -13.04
C VAL A 446 -9.62 -1.12 -14.48
N SER A 447 -10.93 -1.18 -14.71
CA SER A 447 -11.46 -0.95 -16.06
C SER A 447 -12.85 -0.33 -16.13
N ASN A 448 -13.16 0.32 -17.25
CA ASN A 448 -14.48 0.87 -17.56
C ASN A 448 -15.04 1.78 -16.45
N THR A 449 -14.24 2.71 -15.93
CA THR A 449 -14.67 3.61 -14.84
C THR A 449 -15.23 4.92 -15.38
N GLY A 450 -16.36 5.39 -14.84
CA GLY A 450 -16.94 6.71 -15.15
C GLY A 450 -16.17 7.88 -14.52
N GLY A 451 -15.37 7.61 -13.48
CA GLY A 451 -14.41 8.53 -12.88
C GLY A 451 -12.96 8.22 -13.29
N ALA A 452 -12.03 8.51 -12.38
CA ALA A 452 -10.64 8.08 -12.53
C ALA A 452 -10.47 6.59 -12.23
N GLY A 453 -9.45 5.95 -12.81
CA GLY A 453 -9.12 4.57 -12.48
C GLY A 453 -8.76 4.43 -11.00
N ILE A 454 -7.70 5.12 -10.58
CA ILE A 454 -7.25 5.17 -9.19
C ILE A 454 -7.05 6.63 -8.78
N VAL A 455 -7.55 7.01 -7.60
CA VAL A 455 -7.32 8.31 -6.98
C VAL A 455 -6.53 8.10 -5.69
N VAL A 456 -5.39 8.76 -5.59
CA VAL A 456 -4.53 8.74 -4.40
C VAL A 456 -4.37 10.17 -3.89
N SER A 457 -5.38 10.67 -3.21
CA SER A 457 -5.34 11.97 -2.53
C SER A 457 -5.00 11.76 -1.05
N SER A 458 -3.91 11.01 -0.79
CA SER A 458 -3.63 10.42 0.53
C SER A 458 -3.06 11.43 1.53
N GLY A 459 -3.13 11.11 2.82
CA GLY A 459 -2.48 11.87 3.88
C GLY A 459 -0.99 11.53 3.93
N SER A 460 -0.55 10.80 4.94
CA SER A 460 0.84 10.32 5.07
C SER A 460 0.98 8.82 4.77
N ALA A 461 0.11 8.26 3.92
CA ALA A 461 0.05 6.83 3.63
C ALA A 461 1.25 6.34 2.79
N ILE A 462 1.73 5.13 3.09
CA ILE A 462 2.63 4.38 2.21
C ILE A 462 1.76 3.44 1.38
N ILE A 463 1.71 3.67 0.08
CA ILE A 463 0.89 2.90 -0.86
C ILE A 463 1.80 2.10 -1.78
N GLN A 464 1.61 0.78 -1.78
CA GLN A 464 2.32 -0.18 -2.60
C GLN A 464 1.28 -0.92 -3.44
N MET A 465 1.45 -0.85 -4.75
CA MET A 465 0.64 -1.53 -5.74
C MET A 465 1.54 -2.51 -6.48
N GLY A 466 1.10 -3.76 -6.60
CA GLY A 466 1.73 -4.73 -7.50
C GLY A 466 1.51 -4.37 -8.96
N ALA A 467 1.53 -5.38 -9.84
CA ALA A 467 1.29 -5.17 -11.26
C ALA A 467 -0.09 -4.55 -11.45
N THR A 468 -0.13 -3.35 -12.01
CA THR A 468 -1.36 -2.55 -12.11
C THR A 468 -1.73 -2.33 -13.57
N THR A 469 -2.95 -2.69 -13.94
CA THR A 469 -3.53 -2.40 -15.26
C THR A 469 -4.74 -1.48 -15.10
N VAL A 470 -4.78 -0.38 -15.84
CA VAL A 470 -5.89 0.56 -15.91
C VAL A 470 -6.33 0.69 -17.37
N ASN A 471 -7.56 0.26 -17.69
CA ASN A 471 -8.03 0.22 -19.08
C ASN A 471 -9.40 0.87 -19.25
N THR A 472 -9.56 1.74 -20.24
CA THR A 472 -10.84 2.38 -20.59
C THR A 472 -11.43 3.16 -19.42
N VAL A 473 -10.90 4.37 -19.15
CA VAL A 473 -11.39 5.24 -18.06
C VAL A 473 -11.90 6.56 -18.61
N SER A 474 -13.06 7.01 -18.12
CA SER A 474 -13.74 8.22 -18.61
C SER A 474 -13.12 9.53 -18.14
N ARG A 475 -12.09 9.49 -17.29
CA ARG A 475 -11.37 10.70 -16.83
C ARG A 475 -9.86 10.51 -16.85
N VAL A 476 -9.24 10.20 -15.71
CA VAL A 476 -7.78 10.05 -15.55
C VAL A 476 -7.46 8.61 -15.19
N GLY A 477 -6.35 8.06 -15.68
CA GLY A 477 -5.87 6.73 -15.26
C GLY A 477 -5.56 6.69 -13.76
N ILE A 478 -4.52 7.42 -13.35
CA ILE A 478 -4.10 7.61 -11.95
C ILE A 478 -4.13 9.10 -11.59
N ALA A 479 -4.87 9.48 -10.56
CA ALA A 479 -5.02 10.87 -10.14
C ALA A 479 -4.34 11.18 -8.79
N ASP A 480 -3.89 12.43 -8.69
CA ASP A 480 -3.33 13.16 -7.55
C ASP A 480 -2.00 12.64 -6.99
N MET A 481 -1.89 11.39 -6.57
CA MET A 481 -0.71 10.86 -5.86
C MET A 481 -0.08 11.86 -4.86
N THR A 482 -0.93 12.47 -4.04
CA THR A 482 -0.52 13.45 -3.03
C THR A 482 -0.14 12.76 -1.72
N GLY A 483 0.66 13.45 -0.91
CA GLY A 483 0.92 13.04 0.47
C GLY A 483 2.11 12.10 0.65
N GLY A 484 1.83 10.89 1.15
CA GLY A 484 2.84 9.85 1.44
C GLY A 484 3.38 9.14 0.19
N SER A 485 4.29 8.16 0.37
CA SER A 485 4.98 7.53 -0.77
C SER A 485 4.07 6.57 -1.54
N VAL A 486 4.09 6.64 -2.87
CA VAL A 486 3.32 5.76 -3.76
C VAL A 486 4.27 4.96 -4.64
N THR A 487 4.11 3.64 -4.68
CA THR A 487 4.94 2.74 -5.49
C THR A 487 4.09 1.77 -6.30
N PHE A 488 4.40 1.63 -7.59
CA PHE A 488 3.86 0.62 -8.48
C PHE A 488 5.00 -0.31 -8.94
N SER A 489 4.81 -1.63 -8.88
CA SER A 489 5.79 -2.55 -9.48
C SER A 489 5.81 -2.44 -11.01
N SER A 490 4.65 -2.26 -11.62
CA SER A 490 4.45 -1.84 -13.00
C SER A 490 3.08 -1.18 -13.14
N LEU A 491 2.95 -0.26 -14.09
CA LEU A 491 1.70 0.44 -14.37
C LEU A 491 1.44 0.45 -15.87
N ASP A 492 0.45 -0.32 -16.30
CA ASP A 492 -0.04 -0.35 -17.68
C ASP A 492 -1.35 0.43 -17.77
N ILE A 493 -1.35 1.53 -18.51
CA ILE A 493 -2.51 2.38 -18.78
C ILE A 493 -2.82 2.31 -20.27
N ASN A 494 -4.07 2.02 -20.60
CA ASN A 494 -4.56 2.04 -21.95
C ASN A 494 -5.94 2.72 -22.01
N ASN A 495 -6.14 3.66 -22.92
CA ASN A 495 -7.41 4.33 -23.18
C ASN A 495 -7.93 5.14 -21.97
N THR A 496 -7.46 6.37 -21.83
CA THR A 496 -8.03 7.34 -20.89
C THR A 496 -8.63 8.52 -21.66
N VAL A 497 -9.76 9.08 -21.21
CA VAL A 497 -10.36 10.24 -21.91
C VAL A 497 -9.52 11.52 -21.71
N ASN A 498 -8.88 11.68 -20.55
CA ASN A 498 -8.01 12.82 -20.24
C ASN A 498 -6.57 12.34 -20.01
N GLN A 499 -6.01 12.54 -18.81
CA GLN A 499 -4.62 12.21 -18.50
C GLN A 499 -4.41 10.73 -18.19
N GLY A 500 -3.26 10.20 -18.56
CA GLY A 500 -2.81 8.89 -18.07
C GLY A 500 -2.53 8.94 -16.57
N VAL A 501 -1.60 9.79 -16.17
CA VAL A 501 -1.10 9.92 -14.79
C VAL A 501 -1.02 11.38 -14.39
N ILE A 502 -1.51 11.72 -13.19
CA ILE A 502 -1.32 13.02 -12.54
C ILE A 502 -0.63 12.83 -11.19
N VAL A 503 0.52 13.48 -11.01
CA VAL A 503 1.20 13.69 -9.74
C VAL A 503 1.02 15.14 -9.32
N LEU A 504 0.23 15.39 -8.28
CA LEU A 504 -0.13 16.72 -7.79
C LEU A 504 0.58 17.00 -6.45
N ASN A 505 1.36 18.07 -6.39
CA ASN A 505 1.98 18.61 -5.17
C ASN A 505 2.63 17.54 -4.27
N ASN A 506 3.31 16.56 -4.87
CA ASN A 506 3.88 15.45 -4.12
C ASN A 506 4.98 15.93 -3.16
N ALA A 507 4.86 15.59 -1.88
CA ALA A 507 5.91 15.81 -0.89
C ALA A 507 6.82 14.57 -0.76
N SER A 508 6.23 13.38 -0.88
CA SER A 508 6.94 12.10 -0.80
C SER A 508 7.26 11.53 -2.18
N ALA A 509 8.04 10.46 -2.21
CA ALA A 509 8.43 9.80 -3.45
C ALA A 509 7.25 9.11 -4.15
N VAL A 510 7.16 9.30 -5.47
CA VAL A 510 6.30 8.51 -6.37
C VAL A 510 7.20 7.68 -7.28
N THR A 511 7.04 6.36 -7.26
CA THR A 511 7.91 5.43 -8.01
C THR A 511 7.08 4.44 -8.82
N ILE A 512 7.27 4.43 -10.14
CA ILE A 512 6.63 3.49 -11.06
C ILE A 512 7.76 2.75 -11.78
N ASN A 513 7.96 1.47 -11.41
CA ASN A 513 9.15 0.71 -11.78
C ASN A 513 9.12 0.11 -13.20
N GLY A 514 8.02 0.28 -13.94
CA GLY A 514 7.85 -0.22 -15.30
C GLY A 514 6.41 -0.09 -15.78
N GLY A 515 6.08 -0.76 -16.89
CA GLY A 515 4.76 -0.72 -17.54
C GLY A 515 4.74 0.20 -18.76
N SER A 516 3.55 0.66 -19.15
CA SER A 516 3.33 1.46 -20.35
C SER A 516 2.15 2.42 -20.16
N ILE A 517 2.20 3.59 -20.82
CA ILE A 517 1.06 4.49 -20.99
C ILE A 517 0.81 4.64 -22.48
N GLN A 518 -0.43 4.43 -22.90
CA GLN A 518 -0.88 4.48 -24.29
C GLN A 518 -2.32 5.04 -24.37
N ASN A 519 -2.63 5.79 -25.42
CA ASN A 519 -3.97 6.29 -25.75
C ASN A 519 -4.60 7.14 -24.62
N ALA A 520 -3.88 8.13 -24.10
CA ALA A 520 -4.46 9.14 -23.22
C ALA A 520 -4.98 10.32 -24.05
N GLY A 521 -6.24 10.72 -23.85
CA GLY A 521 -6.82 11.82 -24.63
C GLY A 521 -6.26 13.22 -24.34
N ALA A 522 -5.34 13.38 -23.38
CA ALA A 522 -4.74 14.66 -23.00
C ALA A 522 -3.23 14.59 -22.67
N THR A 523 -2.85 14.47 -21.39
CA THR A 523 -1.43 14.38 -21.01
C THR A 523 -1.13 13.01 -20.46
N ASP A 524 -0.16 12.29 -21.03
CA ASP A 524 0.16 10.93 -20.57
C ASP A 524 0.68 10.93 -19.14
N PHE A 525 1.66 11.80 -18.87
CA PHE A 525 2.27 11.93 -17.56
C PHE A 525 2.40 13.40 -17.14
N GLU A 526 1.57 13.82 -16.19
CA GLU A 526 1.57 15.16 -15.62
C GLU A 526 2.16 15.17 -14.21
N ILE A 527 3.08 16.09 -13.95
CA ILE A 527 3.55 16.48 -12.63
C ILE A 527 3.23 17.96 -12.43
N SER A 528 2.38 18.26 -11.46
CA SER A 528 1.94 19.62 -11.13
C SER A 528 2.37 19.97 -9.70
N GLY A 529 3.47 20.71 -9.58
CA GLY A 529 4.07 21.12 -8.32
C GLY A 529 4.93 20.06 -7.63
N GLY A 530 5.08 20.22 -6.31
CA GLY A 530 5.72 19.23 -5.43
C GLY A 530 7.23 19.37 -5.25
N THR A 531 7.74 18.70 -4.22
CA THR A 531 9.15 18.67 -3.78
C THR A 531 9.73 17.26 -3.73
N GLY A 532 8.87 16.22 -3.71
CA GLY A 532 9.30 14.82 -3.64
C GLY A 532 9.83 14.30 -4.97
N ASN A 533 10.63 13.23 -4.93
CA ASN A 533 11.13 12.58 -6.14
C ASN A 533 10.00 11.89 -6.91
N VAL A 534 10.09 11.89 -8.24
CA VAL A 534 9.20 11.12 -9.12
C VAL A 534 10.07 10.29 -10.05
N THR A 535 9.80 8.99 -10.14
CA THR A 535 10.49 8.09 -11.07
C THR A 535 9.46 7.30 -11.86
N TYR A 536 9.56 7.36 -13.19
CA TYR A 536 8.76 6.59 -14.12
C TYR A 536 9.67 5.82 -15.08
N ALA A 537 9.69 4.50 -14.94
CA ALA A 537 10.51 3.60 -15.75
C ALA A 537 9.73 2.87 -16.86
N GLY A 538 8.41 3.08 -16.94
CA GLY A 538 7.58 2.56 -18.02
C GLY A 538 7.77 3.33 -19.34
N THR A 539 7.24 2.79 -20.43
CA THR A 539 7.24 3.46 -21.73
C THR A 539 6.05 4.42 -21.86
N ILE A 540 6.17 5.45 -22.68
CA ILE A 540 5.03 6.26 -23.14
C ILE A 540 5.00 6.13 -24.66
N THR A 541 3.86 5.67 -25.18
CA THR A 541 3.66 5.47 -26.62
C THR A 541 2.25 5.96 -26.95
N ASP A 542 2.14 7.24 -27.29
CA ASP A 542 0.85 7.90 -27.58
C ASP A 542 1.01 8.91 -28.72
N ASP A 543 -0.10 9.26 -29.38
CA ASP A 543 -0.16 10.23 -30.47
C ASP A 543 -0.89 11.53 -30.08
N VAL A 544 -1.75 11.51 -29.06
CA VAL A 544 -2.57 12.66 -28.69
C VAL A 544 -2.00 13.44 -27.50
N GLY A 545 -1.89 14.76 -27.67
CA GLY A 545 -1.64 15.69 -26.58
C GLY A 545 -0.20 15.67 -26.05
N VAL A 546 0.01 16.02 -24.78
CA VAL A 546 1.35 16.22 -24.20
C VAL A 546 1.84 14.92 -23.57
N LEU A 547 2.94 14.34 -24.04
CA LEU A 547 3.45 13.09 -23.48
C LEU A 547 3.97 13.26 -22.04
N VAL A 548 4.70 14.36 -21.78
CA VAL A 548 5.17 14.67 -20.42
C VAL A 548 5.00 16.15 -20.13
N SER A 549 4.30 16.43 -19.04
CA SER A 549 4.19 17.77 -18.47
C SER A 549 4.79 17.81 -17.07
N VAL A 550 5.71 18.75 -16.81
CA VAL A 550 6.16 19.08 -15.46
C VAL A 550 6.02 20.57 -15.26
N ASN A 551 5.13 20.99 -14.37
CA ASN A 551 4.82 22.39 -14.12
C ASN A 551 4.99 22.73 -12.64
N GLY A 552 5.80 23.73 -12.31
CA GLY A 552 5.88 24.31 -10.97
C GLY A 552 6.55 23.44 -9.90
N ALA A 553 7.30 22.40 -10.27
CA ALA A 553 8.06 21.61 -9.30
C ALA A 553 9.17 22.46 -8.66
N THR A 554 9.22 22.50 -7.33
CA THR A 554 10.12 23.41 -6.59
C THR A 554 11.37 22.74 -6.02
N ALA A 555 11.40 21.41 -6.00
CA ALA A 555 12.54 20.61 -5.58
C ALA A 555 12.42 19.17 -6.10
N GLY A 556 13.37 18.32 -5.71
CA GLY A 556 13.37 16.89 -5.99
C GLY A 556 13.80 16.57 -7.42
N THR A 557 13.99 15.28 -7.67
CA THR A 557 14.39 14.76 -8.98
C THR A 557 13.20 14.07 -9.65
N LYS A 558 12.89 14.46 -10.89
CA LYS A 558 11.86 13.87 -11.74
C LYS A 558 12.57 13.10 -12.85
N THR A 559 12.50 11.77 -12.83
CA THR A 559 13.26 10.90 -13.75
C THR A 559 12.32 10.06 -14.59
N PHE A 560 12.48 10.15 -15.91
CA PHE A 560 11.81 9.34 -16.91
C PHE A 560 12.85 8.44 -17.56
N SER A 561 12.85 7.15 -17.18
CA SER A 561 13.86 6.19 -17.60
C SER A 561 13.39 5.17 -18.64
N GLY A 562 12.08 5.10 -18.91
CA GLY A 562 11.56 4.39 -20.09
C GLY A 562 11.49 5.29 -21.32
N ALA A 563 11.38 4.68 -22.50
CA ALA A 563 11.32 5.39 -23.76
C ALA A 563 10.00 6.15 -23.92
N ILE A 564 10.07 7.34 -24.52
CA ILE A 564 8.92 8.21 -24.82
C ILE A 564 8.83 8.39 -26.33
N THR A 565 7.72 7.96 -26.93
CA THR A 565 7.50 7.96 -28.38
C THR A 565 6.14 8.55 -28.74
N ASP A 566 6.14 9.46 -29.70
CA ASP A 566 4.98 10.23 -30.18
C ASP A 566 4.31 9.60 -31.42
N ASN A 567 4.56 8.31 -31.68
CA ASN A 567 4.10 7.51 -32.83
C ASN A 567 4.28 8.05 -34.26
N ASN A 568 4.84 9.24 -34.44
CA ASN A 568 5.32 9.78 -35.71
C ASN A 568 4.23 10.07 -36.77
N ASP A 569 3.08 10.57 -36.35
CA ASP A 569 1.95 10.98 -37.19
C ASP A 569 1.71 12.50 -37.23
N GLY A 570 2.26 13.28 -36.28
CA GLY A 570 2.38 14.73 -36.42
C GLY A 570 1.30 15.58 -35.73
N ASP A 571 0.53 15.03 -34.80
CA ASP A 571 -0.48 15.77 -34.02
C ASP A 571 -0.20 15.84 -32.50
N GLY A 572 0.81 15.12 -32.03
CA GLY A 572 1.33 15.21 -30.66
C GLY A 572 1.79 16.61 -30.23
N SER A 573 1.87 16.84 -28.92
CA SER A 573 2.31 18.10 -28.28
C SER A 573 3.59 17.96 -27.45
N GLY A 574 4.27 16.81 -27.55
CA GLY A 574 5.64 16.63 -27.09
C GLY A 574 5.82 16.70 -25.58
N ILE A 575 6.91 17.34 -25.16
CA ILE A 575 7.28 17.48 -23.75
C ILE A 575 7.26 18.96 -23.36
N SER A 576 6.58 19.27 -22.25
CA SER A 576 6.43 20.62 -21.71
C SER A 576 6.89 20.70 -20.25
N LEU A 577 7.96 21.45 -19.99
CA LEU A 577 8.49 21.70 -18.66
C LEU A 577 8.40 23.21 -18.38
N THR A 578 7.65 23.61 -17.36
CA THR A 578 7.40 25.02 -17.05
C THR A 578 7.61 25.34 -15.57
N ASN A 579 8.29 26.45 -15.28
CA ASN A 579 8.44 27.03 -13.94
C ASN A 579 9.03 26.10 -12.86
N ASN A 580 9.97 25.22 -13.22
CA ASN A 580 10.48 24.15 -12.32
C ASN A 580 11.68 24.55 -11.47
N THR A 581 11.70 25.79 -10.96
CA THR A 581 12.83 26.33 -10.20
C THR A 581 13.17 25.45 -9.00
N GLY A 582 14.40 24.91 -8.95
CA GLY A 582 14.89 24.06 -7.86
C GLY A 582 14.76 22.56 -8.09
N ALA A 583 13.97 22.13 -9.09
CA ALA A 583 13.85 20.72 -9.47
C ALA A 583 14.89 20.29 -10.53
N ALA A 584 15.25 19.01 -10.52
CA ALA A 584 16.04 18.38 -11.58
C ALA A 584 15.16 17.40 -12.38
N ILE A 585 15.16 17.51 -13.70
CA ILE A 585 14.33 16.70 -14.60
C ILE A 585 15.25 15.94 -15.56
N ASN A 586 15.17 14.61 -15.55
CA ASN A 586 16.07 13.73 -16.28
C ASN A 586 15.30 12.81 -17.22
N PHE A 587 15.71 12.77 -18.49
CA PHE A 587 15.24 11.81 -19.48
C PHE A 587 16.38 10.86 -19.84
N THR A 588 16.28 9.60 -19.42
CA THR A 588 17.33 8.61 -19.61
C THR A 588 16.90 7.44 -20.49
N GLY A 589 15.61 7.30 -20.80
CA GLY A 589 15.05 6.16 -21.56
C GLY A 589 15.04 6.30 -23.08
N GLY A 590 15.28 7.51 -23.61
CA GLY A 590 15.20 7.81 -25.04
C GLY A 590 13.93 8.59 -25.41
N LEU A 591 14.06 9.53 -26.34
CA LEU A 591 12.97 10.38 -26.85
C LEU A 591 12.83 10.20 -28.36
N THR A 592 11.63 9.91 -28.87
CA THR A 592 11.31 9.91 -30.30
C THR A 592 10.03 10.70 -30.52
N LEU A 593 10.16 12.01 -30.77
CA LEU A 593 9.04 12.95 -30.78
C LEU A 593 8.79 13.53 -32.19
N SER A 594 7.52 13.69 -32.57
CA SER A 594 7.12 14.16 -33.90
C SER A 594 5.81 14.95 -33.82
N THR A 595 5.89 16.19 -33.36
CA THR A 595 4.74 16.93 -32.81
C THR A 595 4.05 17.90 -33.76
N GLY A 596 4.30 17.74 -35.07
CA GLY A 596 3.76 18.63 -36.10
C GLY A 596 3.96 20.11 -35.80
N ALA A 597 2.86 20.83 -35.61
CA ALA A 597 2.84 22.28 -35.39
C ALA A 597 3.13 22.70 -33.94
N ASN A 598 3.33 21.74 -33.03
CA ASN A 598 3.68 22.00 -31.64
C ASN A 598 5.20 21.87 -31.42
N ALA A 599 5.72 22.47 -30.35
CA ALA A 599 7.11 22.27 -29.99
C ALA A 599 7.34 20.84 -29.50
N ALA A 600 8.38 20.18 -30.00
CA ALA A 600 8.65 18.79 -29.62
C ALA A 600 9.17 18.71 -28.18
N PHE A 601 10.05 19.63 -27.79
CA PHE A 601 10.54 19.74 -26.42
C PHE A 601 10.65 21.20 -26.00
N SER A 602 9.95 21.56 -24.92
CA SER A 602 9.98 22.92 -24.36
C SER A 602 10.30 22.88 -22.87
N ALA A 603 11.31 23.62 -22.44
CA ALA A 603 11.69 23.80 -21.04
C ALA A 603 11.87 25.28 -20.72
N THR A 604 10.99 25.83 -19.88
CA THR A 604 10.93 27.26 -19.60
C THR A 604 10.78 27.57 -18.11
N GLY A 605 11.36 28.68 -17.63
CA GLY A 605 11.05 29.24 -16.32
C GLY A 605 11.73 28.57 -15.11
N GLY A 606 12.79 27.80 -15.32
CA GLY A 606 13.70 27.35 -14.26
C GLY A 606 13.82 25.83 -14.12
N GLY A 607 14.67 25.42 -13.18
CA GLY A 607 15.03 24.02 -12.97
C GLY A 607 16.30 23.62 -13.69
N THR A 608 16.68 22.35 -13.56
CA THR A 608 17.82 21.75 -14.27
C THR A 608 17.34 20.57 -15.11
N ILE A 609 17.68 20.54 -16.40
CA ILE A 609 17.29 19.47 -17.32
C ILE A 609 18.50 18.67 -17.79
N ASN A 610 18.33 17.34 -17.93
CA ASN A 610 19.30 16.45 -18.56
C ASN A 610 18.59 15.49 -19.52
N ILE A 611 19.18 15.27 -20.70
CA ILE A 611 18.70 14.30 -21.68
C ILE A 611 19.88 13.43 -22.09
N THR A 612 19.89 12.19 -21.62
CA THR A 612 21.03 11.26 -21.76
C THR A 612 20.64 9.91 -22.35
N GLY A 613 19.37 9.71 -22.71
CA GLY A 613 18.94 8.50 -23.41
C GLY A 613 19.68 8.33 -24.74
N ALA A 614 19.83 7.09 -25.20
CA ALA A 614 20.45 6.86 -26.51
C ALA A 614 19.47 7.22 -27.64
N GLY A 615 19.99 7.77 -28.74
CA GLY A 615 19.23 7.93 -29.98
C GLY A 615 18.08 8.93 -29.94
N ASN A 616 18.11 9.94 -29.05
CA ASN A 616 17.00 10.92 -28.97
C ASN A 616 16.80 11.64 -30.30
N ARG A 617 15.56 11.68 -30.79
CA ARG A 617 15.14 12.36 -32.02
C ARG A 617 13.91 13.21 -31.75
N ILE A 618 13.90 14.41 -32.29
CA ILE A 618 12.74 15.31 -32.23
C ILE A 618 12.50 15.95 -33.59
N THR A 619 11.23 16.05 -33.99
CA THR A 619 10.80 16.59 -35.28
C THR A 619 9.59 17.50 -35.12
N THR A 620 9.59 18.64 -35.83
CA THR A 620 8.42 19.51 -35.99
C THR A 620 8.19 19.90 -37.44
N THR A 621 6.92 20.17 -37.81
CA THR A 621 6.54 20.63 -39.16
C THR A 621 6.66 22.13 -39.31
N THR A 622 6.07 22.91 -38.40
CA THR A 622 6.01 24.38 -38.51
C THR A 622 6.51 25.14 -37.27
N SER A 623 6.82 24.46 -36.17
CA SER A 623 7.19 25.09 -34.89
C SER A 623 8.68 24.94 -34.53
N THR A 624 9.06 25.45 -33.35
CA THR A 624 10.38 25.24 -32.74
C THR A 624 10.50 23.83 -32.21
N ALA A 625 11.52 23.09 -32.65
CA ALA A 625 11.70 21.70 -32.22
C ALA A 625 12.21 21.62 -30.77
N LEU A 626 13.22 22.43 -30.44
CA LEU A 626 13.79 22.49 -29.09
C LEU A 626 13.78 23.93 -28.57
N ASN A 627 13.09 24.16 -27.46
CA ASN A 627 13.09 25.41 -26.73
C ASN A 627 13.59 25.19 -25.30
N VAL A 628 14.70 25.83 -24.94
CA VAL A 628 15.20 25.88 -23.56
C VAL A 628 15.44 27.33 -23.19
N THR A 629 14.55 27.89 -22.38
CA THR A 629 14.57 29.31 -21.98
C THR A 629 14.57 29.45 -20.47
N ASN A 630 15.48 30.25 -19.91
CA ASN A 630 15.59 30.47 -18.46
C ASN A 630 15.65 29.16 -17.65
N THR A 631 16.30 28.13 -18.19
CA THR A 631 16.33 26.77 -17.60
C THR A 631 17.74 26.23 -17.69
N ASN A 632 18.30 25.75 -16.59
CA ASN A 632 19.67 25.27 -16.57
C ASN A 632 19.79 23.94 -17.32
N ILE A 633 20.78 23.82 -18.19
CA ILE A 633 21.24 22.52 -18.68
C ILE A 633 22.18 21.93 -17.63
N GLY A 634 21.88 20.71 -17.17
CA GLY A 634 22.71 20.04 -16.17
C GLY A 634 24.06 19.58 -16.73
N ALA A 635 24.95 19.14 -15.84
CA ALA A 635 26.31 18.74 -16.21
C ALA A 635 26.37 17.53 -17.16
N SER A 636 25.30 16.71 -17.22
CA SER A 636 25.19 15.61 -18.17
C SER A 636 24.77 16.07 -19.58
N GLY A 637 24.32 17.32 -19.71
CA GLY A 637 23.96 17.94 -20.99
C GLY A 637 22.62 17.47 -21.57
N LEU A 638 22.34 17.99 -22.75
CA LEU A 638 21.25 17.53 -23.62
C LEU A 638 21.89 16.85 -24.83
N THR A 639 21.69 15.55 -24.99
CA THR A 639 22.22 14.80 -26.15
C THR A 639 21.10 14.40 -27.07
N PHE A 640 21.16 14.81 -28.33
CA PHE A 640 20.26 14.37 -29.40
C PHE A 640 21.04 13.71 -30.53
N GLN A 641 20.50 12.64 -31.11
CA GLN A 641 21.01 12.15 -32.38
C GLN A 641 20.59 13.09 -33.51
N SER A 642 19.31 13.47 -33.56
CA SER A 642 18.80 14.38 -34.59
C SER A 642 17.75 15.37 -34.09
N ILE A 643 17.78 16.59 -34.61
CA ILE A 643 16.76 17.63 -34.40
C ILE A 643 16.30 18.15 -35.76
N ASN A 644 15.02 17.94 -36.07
CA ASN A 644 14.40 18.34 -37.33
C ASN A 644 13.34 19.41 -37.08
N ALA A 645 13.30 20.47 -37.90
CA ALA A 645 12.30 21.52 -37.76
C ALA A 645 11.99 22.19 -39.11
N GLY A 646 10.72 22.53 -39.34
CA GLY A 646 10.32 23.24 -40.55
C GLY A 646 10.17 22.34 -41.78
N THR A 647 9.75 21.09 -41.60
CA THR A 647 9.51 20.16 -42.73
C THR A 647 8.42 20.65 -43.68
N ALA A 648 7.58 21.60 -43.25
CA ALA A 648 6.66 22.36 -44.10
C ALA A 648 7.21 23.77 -44.42
N SER A 649 6.90 24.28 -45.61
CA SER A 649 7.28 25.64 -46.03
C SER A 649 6.62 26.71 -45.16
N GLY A 650 7.31 27.82 -44.88
CA GLY A 650 6.72 28.95 -44.16
C GLY A 650 6.61 28.73 -42.65
N SER A 651 7.56 28.00 -42.06
CA SER A 651 7.57 27.66 -40.64
C SER A 651 7.96 28.87 -39.80
N SER A 652 6.99 29.51 -39.14
CA SER A 652 7.28 30.57 -38.19
C SER A 652 8.04 30.05 -36.96
N GLY A 653 8.91 30.88 -36.38
CA GLY A 653 9.65 30.52 -35.15
C GLY A 653 11.11 30.18 -35.42
N VAL A 654 11.81 29.69 -34.39
CA VAL A 654 13.22 29.26 -34.49
C VAL A 654 13.29 27.73 -34.58
N GLY A 655 14.28 27.11 -35.25
CA GLY A 655 14.44 25.65 -35.18
C GLY A 655 14.86 25.15 -33.79
N ILE A 656 15.98 25.66 -33.29
CA ILE A 656 16.50 25.42 -31.92
C ILE A 656 16.66 26.76 -31.20
N TYR A 657 16.04 26.92 -30.04
CA TYR A 657 16.07 28.14 -29.26
C TYR A 657 16.65 27.87 -27.86
N LEU A 658 17.86 28.36 -27.59
CA LEU A 658 18.51 28.30 -26.28
C LEU A 658 18.74 29.73 -25.78
N ASP A 659 18.08 30.13 -24.70
CA ASP A 659 18.21 31.48 -24.11
C ASP A 659 18.33 31.37 -22.58
N ASN A 660 19.44 31.83 -22.02
CA ASN A 660 19.72 31.78 -20.58
C ASN A 660 19.64 30.34 -20.03
N THR A 661 20.53 29.47 -20.54
CA THR A 661 20.56 28.03 -20.23
C THR A 661 21.54 27.64 -19.12
N GLY A 662 22.11 28.62 -18.43
CA GLY A 662 23.09 28.45 -17.35
C GLY A 662 24.52 28.19 -17.86
N ILE A 663 25.50 28.87 -17.24
CA ILE A 663 26.92 28.86 -17.67
C ILE A 663 27.88 28.23 -16.64
N SER A 664 27.36 27.72 -15.51
CA SER A 664 28.18 27.31 -14.35
C SER A 664 28.75 25.88 -14.42
N GLY A 665 28.20 24.99 -15.25
CA GLY A 665 28.70 23.61 -15.43
C GLY A 665 29.83 23.52 -16.46
N ALA A 666 30.85 22.68 -16.22
CA ALA A 666 31.95 22.49 -17.17
C ALA A 666 31.46 21.89 -18.52
N ASN A 667 30.56 20.91 -18.45
CA ASN A 667 30.03 20.16 -19.60
C ASN A 667 28.54 20.45 -19.88
N ALA A 668 27.97 21.48 -19.25
CA ALA A 668 26.59 21.89 -19.51
C ALA A 668 26.48 22.45 -20.94
N GLY A 669 25.59 21.88 -21.76
CA GLY A 669 25.37 22.29 -23.15
C GLY A 669 24.48 21.33 -23.95
N LEU A 670 24.13 21.74 -25.16
CA LEU A 670 23.42 20.92 -26.15
C LEU A 670 24.43 20.24 -27.08
N THR A 671 24.30 18.94 -27.28
CA THR A 671 25.07 18.16 -28.25
C THR A 671 24.13 17.45 -29.23
N VAL A 672 24.28 17.74 -30.52
CA VAL A 672 23.64 16.99 -31.61
C VAL A 672 24.71 16.16 -32.32
N THR A 673 24.58 14.84 -32.28
CA THR A 673 25.66 13.92 -32.68
C THR A 673 25.64 13.51 -34.15
N GLY A 674 24.45 13.42 -34.75
CA GLY A 674 24.25 12.68 -35.99
C GLY A 674 24.63 11.19 -35.86
N ASN A 675 24.79 10.51 -37.00
CA ASN A 675 25.19 9.11 -37.11
C ASN A 675 26.36 8.88 -38.09
N GLY A 676 26.99 9.94 -38.60
CA GLY A 676 28.08 9.84 -39.57
C GLY A 676 27.68 9.98 -41.04
N THR A 677 26.38 10.15 -41.34
CA THR A 677 25.92 10.46 -42.71
C THR A 677 25.44 11.90 -42.83
N SER A 678 25.45 12.45 -44.04
CA SER A 678 24.91 13.79 -44.31
C SER A 678 23.48 13.96 -43.76
N ALA A 679 23.19 15.14 -43.19
CA ALA A 679 21.93 15.50 -42.54
C ALA A 679 21.47 14.59 -41.38
N SER A 680 22.31 13.66 -40.90
CA SER A 680 21.93 12.74 -39.83
C SER A 680 21.77 13.39 -38.45
N GLY A 681 22.36 14.57 -38.26
CA GLY A 681 22.11 15.46 -37.11
C GLY A 681 20.75 16.15 -37.18
N GLY A 682 20.06 16.04 -38.31
CA GLY A 682 18.76 16.63 -38.55
C GLY A 682 18.82 17.82 -39.51
N THR A 683 17.64 18.15 -40.02
CA THR A 683 17.42 19.22 -40.98
C THR A 683 16.54 20.29 -40.37
N ILE A 684 17.02 21.53 -40.36
CA ILE A 684 16.23 22.70 -39.97
C ILE A 684 16.08 23.58 -41.20
N GLN A 685 14.84 23.88 -41.60
CA GLN A 685 14.60 24.59 -42.84
C GLN A 685 13.36 25.48 -42.83
N HIS A 686 13.24 26.33 -43.86
CA HIS A 686 12.07 27.15 -44.16
C HIS A 686 11.57 28.02 -43.00
N LYS A 687 12.48 28.56 -42.18
CA LYS A 687 12.10 29.37 -41.02
C LYS A 687 11.78 30.79 -41.45
N THR A 688 10.55 31.22 -41.18
CA THR A 688 10.07 32.55 -41.55
C THR A 688 9.90 33.47 -40.35
N GLY A 689 10.11 34.77 -40.56
CA GLY A 689 10.09 35.77 -39.51
C GLY A 689 10.34 37.18 -40.04
N ALA A 690 9.96 38.19 -39.26
CA ALA A 690 10.36 39.56 -39.58
C ALA A 690 11.86 39.75 -39.35
N ASP A 691 12.49 40.58 -40.19
CA ASP A 691 13.89 40.99 -40.06
C ASP A 691 14.25 41.39 -38.62
N GLY A 692 15.40 40.90 -38.12
CA GLY A 692 15.90 41.19 -36.77
C GLY A 692 15.13 40.52 -35.63
N SER A 693 14.11 39.71 -35.92
CA SER A 693 13.42 38.91 -34.91
C SER A 693 14.39 37.90 -34.27
N THR A 694 14.35 37.81 -32.95
CA THR A 694 15.10 36.77 -32.21
C THR A 694 14.28 35.51 -31.97
N THR A 695 12.97 35.58 -32.16
CA THR A 695 12.03 34.50 -31.84
C THR A 695 11.43 33.84 -33.10
N ALA A 696 11.80 34.29 -34.29
CA ALA A 696 11.31 33.76 -35.57
C ALA A 696 12.33 33.95 -36.70
N GLY A 697 12.22 33.17 -37.77
CA GLY A 697 13.04 33.30 -38.97
C GLY A 697 14.48 32.79 -38.85
N ILE A 698 14.84 32.18 -37.71
CA ILE A 698 16.21 31.74 -37.42
C ILE A 698 16.28 30.22 -37.39
N GLY A 699 17.35 29.63 -37.93
CA GLY A 699 17.61 28.20 -37.79
C GLY A 699 17.90 27.80 -36.33
N ILE A 700 18.98 28.33 -35.77
CA ILE A 700 19.44 28.08 -34.40
C ILE A 700 19.73 29.42 -33.71
N PHE A 701 19.06 29.68 -32.59
CA PHE A 701 19.32 30.85 -31.75
C PHE A 701 19.96 30.44 -30.42
N LEU A 702 21.07 31.06 -30.08
CA LEU A 702 21.89 30.79 -28.91
C LEU A 702 22.12 32.08 -28.15
N LYS A 703 21.63 32.18 -26.92
CA LYS A 703 21.85 33.33 -26.06
C LYS A 703 22.14 32.92 -24.63
N ASP A 704 23.19 33.49 -24.03
CA ASP A 704 23.58 33.22 -22.64
C ASP A 704 23.68 31.69 -22.37
N THR A 705 24.36 30.98 -23.27
CA THR A 705 24.45 29.51 -23.33
C THR A 705 25.90 29.06 -23.45
N LYS A 706 26.16 27.77 -23.23
CA LYS A 706 27.51 27.18 -23.20
C LYS A 706 27.57 25.85 -23.94
N ASN A 707 28.73 25.54 -24.52
CA ASN A 707 29.08 24.26 -25.14
C ASN A 707 28.04 23.73 -26.15
N ALA A 708 27.50 24.60 -27.00
CA ALA A 708 26.60 24.16 -28.05
C ALA A 708 27.40 23.45 -29.15
N SER A 709 27.12 22.17 -29.37
CA SER A 709 27.84 21.32 -30.32
C SER A 709 26.87 20.67 -31.30
N PHE A 710 27.11 20.87 -32.59
CA PHE A 710 26.29 20.36 -33.67
C PHE A 710 27.14 19.59 -34.67
N SER A 711 26.65 18.43 -35.11
CA SER A 711 27.32 17.60 -36.10
C SER A 711 26.33 17.05 -37.09
N TRP A 712 26.71 17.00 -38.38
CA TRP A 712 25.88 16.45 -39.45
C TRP A 712 24.53 17.17 -39.64
N MET A 713 24.49 18.48 -39.39
CA MET A 713 23.30 19.29 -39.59
C MET A 713 23.14 19.71 -41.05
N GLN A 714 21.88 19.83 -41.49
CA GLN A 714 21.50 20.54 -42.71
C GLN A 714 20.64 21.75 -42.32
N LEU A 715 21.08 22.97 -42.64
CA LEU A 715 20.36 24.20 -42.32
C LEU A 715 20.12 25.00 -43.61
N ASN A 716 18.88 25.31 -43.96
CA ASN A 716 18.60 26.05 -45.20
C ASN A 716 17.30 26.85 -45.22
N ASP A 717 17.28 27.90 -46.02
CA ASP A 717 16.08 28.72 -46.28
C ASP A 717 15.51 29.38 -45.03
N PHE A 718 16.13 30.49 -44.60
CA PHE A 718 15.76 31.25 -43.41
C PHE A 718 15.56 32.73 -43.76
N ASP A 719 14.48 33.33 -43.26
CA ASP A 719 14.24 34.77 -43.47
C ASP A 719 15.27 35.64 -42.73
N ASN A 720 15.82 35.17 -41.61
CA ASN A 720 16.87 35.83 -40.82
C ASN A 720 18.17 35.00 -40.87
N GLY A 721 18.82 34.76 -39.72
CA GLY A 721 20.08 34.03 -39.66
C GLY A 721 19.98 32.50 -39.57
N GLY A 722 21.02 31.80 -40.04
CA GLY A 722 21.14 30.35 -39.89
C GLY A 722 21.45 29.93 -38.45
N ILE A 723 22.59 30.39 -37.91
CA ILE A 723 23.00 30.23 -36.52
C ILE A 723 23.30 31.62 -35.97
N VAL A 724 22.52 32.04 -34.97
CA VAL A 724 22.63 33.35 -34.33
C VAL A 724 23.04 33.17 -32.89
N GLY A 725 24.20 33.71 -32.49
CA GLY A 725 24.78 33.56 -31.16
C GLY A 725 25.02 34.88 -30.44
N ARG A 726 24.66 34.95 -29.15
CA ARG A 726 24.90 36.08 -28.26
C ARG A 726 25.37 35.57 -26.90
N ASN A 727 26.54 35.98 -26.45
CA ASN A 727 27.15 35.57 -25.20
C ASN A 727 27.24 34.03 -25.06
N VAL A 728 27.75 33.38 -26.11
CA VAL A 728 27.91 31.92 -26.17
C VAL A 728 29.30 31.54 -25.69
N GLN A 729 29.39 30.69 -24.68
CA GLN A 729 30.66 30.18 -24.14
C GLN A 729 30.95 28.79 -24.73
N GLY A 730 31.82 28.72 -25.73
CA GLY A 730 32.14 27.46 -26.39
C GLY A 730 31.10 27.05 -27.43
N PHE A 731 31.58 26.73 -28.63
CA PHE A 731 30.74 26.35 -29.78
C PHE A 731 31.47 25.35 -30.68
N SER A 732 30.75 24.38 -31.22
CA SER A 732 31.27 23.45 -32.22
C SER A 732 30.23 23.20 -33.32
N LEU A 733 30.63 23.33 -34.58
CA LEU A 733 29.86 22.92 -35.76
C LEU A 733 30.74 22.02 -36.62
N GLN A 734 30.30 20.80 -36.90
CA GLN A 734 31.12 19.83 -37.62
C GLN A 734 30.34 19.10 -38.71
N ASN A 735 30.97 18.77 -39.83
CA ASN A 735 30.40 17.91 -40.88
C ASN A 735 29.00 18.38 -41.35
N SER A 736 28.76 19.69 -41.39
CA SER A 736 27.43 20.28 -41.55
C SER A 736 27.33 21.12 -42.82
N VAL A 737 26.10 21.41 -43.25
CA VAL A 737 25.82 22.22 -44.44
C VAL A 737 24.85 23.34 -44.09
N LEU A 738 25.20 24.55 -44.48
CA LEU A 738 24.35 25.73 -44.52
C LEU A 738 24.24 26.20 -45.97
N ASN A 739 23.04 26.26 -46.53
CA ASN A 739 22.80 26.69 -47.91
C ASN A 739 21.37 27.23 -48.11
N GLY A 740 20.96 27.45 -49.37
CA GLY A 740 19.65 28.04 -49.69
C GLY A 740 19.68 29.57 -49.61
N VAL A 741 18.54 30.20 -49.33
CA VAL A 741 18.48 31.65 -49.07
C VAL A 741 18.50 31.89 -47.56
N ILE A 742 19.53 32.56 -47.05
CA ILE A 742 19.63 32.91 -45.63
C ILE A 742 19.70 34.43 -45.48
N GLY A 743 18.64 35.00 -44.91
CA GLY A 743 18.41 36.43 -44.79
C GLY A 743 17.52 36.97 -45.91
N THR A 744 16.67 37.94 -45.58
CA THR A 744 15.81 38.64 -46.55
C THR A 744 16.15 40.13 -46.72
N ASN A 745 16.99 40.69 -45.86
CA ASN A 745 17.32 42.12 -45.87
C ASN A 745 18.78 42.43 -45.53
N SER A 746 19.55 42.89 -46.52
CA SER A 746 20.96 43.26 -46.36
C SER A 746 21.21 44.55 -45.55
N ALA A 747 20.18 45.18 -44.98
CA ALA A 747 20.30 46.35 -44.11
C ALA A 747 20.04 46.03 -42.63
N ALA A 748 19.61 44.81 -42.33
CA ALA A 748 19.33 44.36 -40.98
C ALA A 748 20.51 43.50 -40.48
N ASN A 749 21.30 44.03 -39.52
CA ASN A 749 22.40 43.28 -38.91
C ASN A 749 21.93 41.88 -38.46
N GLY A 750 22.54 40.82 -39.00
CA GLY A 750 22.30 39.44 -38.56
C GLY A 750 21.57 38.54 -39.56
N ASP A 751 21.55 38.93 -40.83
CA ASP A 751 20.93 38.19 -41.94
C ASP A 751 21.99 37.36 -42.69
N GLY A 752 22.61 36.43 -41.96
CA GLY A 752 23.69 35.57 -42.48
C GLY A 752 23.65 34.12 -41.96
N PRO A 753 24.36 33.18 -42.61
CA PRO A 753 24.43 31.77 -42.22
C PRO A 753 24.92 31.58 -40.79
N ILE A 754 26.00 32.25 -40.39
CA ILE A 754 26.52 32.20 -39.02
C ILE A 754 26.85 33.60 -38.52
N TYR A 755 26.20 34.00 -37.43
CA TYR A 755 26.29 35.34 -36.88
C TYR A 755 26.44 35.29 -35.36
N PHE A 756 27.57 35.77 -34.83
CA PHE A 756 27.84 35.85 -33.40
C PHE A 756 28.09 37.30 -32.95
N GLY A 757 27.28 37.79 -32.03
CA GLY A 757 27.43 39.10 -31.39
C GLY A 757 26.61 40.19 -32.07
N LEU A 758 26.85 41.46 -31.73
CA LEU A 758 26.27 42.62 -32.40
C LEU A 758 27.32 43.73 -32.48
N SER A 759 27.34 44.49 -33.58
CA SER A 759 28.21 45.66 -33.73
C SER A 759 27.77 46.85 -32.83
N ASN A 760 28.69 47.79 -32.61
CA ASN A 760 28.55 48.98 -31.73
C ASN A 760 27.49 50.01 -32.23
N PRO A 761 26.87 50.91 -31.40
CA PRO A 761 27.18 51.35 -30.02
C PRO A 761 26.69 50.47 -28.85
N SER A 762 25.87 49.45 -29.12
CA SER A 762 25.17 48.62 -28.09
C SER A 762 25.60 47.16 -28.07
N GLY A 763 26.77 46.87 -28.65
CA GLY A 763 27.16 45.51 -29.02
C GLY A 763 27.20 44.52 -27.86
N THR A 764 26.78 43.30 -28.18
CA THR A 764 26.79 42.16 -27.26
C THR A 764 27.89 41.22 -27.71
N ASN A 765 28.68 40.67 -26.79
CA ASN A 765 29.66 39.64 -27.13
C ASN A 765 28.96 38.49 -27.86
N GLY A 766 29.56 37.94 -28.90
CA GLY A 766 29.08 36.80 -29.65
C GLY A 766 29.56 35.49 -29.06
N LEU A 767 30.78 35.10 -29.44
CA LEU A 767 31.42 33.85 -29.03
C LEU A 767 32.56 34.13 -28.05
N GLN A 768 32.60 33.39 -26.96
CA GLN A 768 33.66 33.40 -25.95
C GLN A 768 34.18 31.98 -25.72
N GLY A 769 35.39 31.84 -25.19
CA GLY A 769 36.02 30.54 -24.99
C GLY A 769 36.41 29.89 -26.33
N THR A 770 36.22 28.57 -26.46
CA THR A 770 36.69 27.79 -27.62
C THR A 770 35.60 27.58 -28.68
N GLY A 771 35.84 28.02 -29.90
CA GLY A 771 35.02 27.76 -31.08
C GLY A 771 35.68 26.76 -32.02
N LEU A 772 34.87 25.93 -32.66
CA LEU A 772 35.30 25.03 -33.73
C LEU A 772 34.26 25.00 -34.84
N ILE A 773 34.69 25.20 -36.09
CA ILE A 773 33.91 24.93 -37.30
C ILE A 773 34.76 24.00 -38.15
N ARG A 774 34.35 22.74 -38.31
CA ARG A 774 35.12 21.73 -39.04
C ARG A 774 34.31 21.10 -40.14
N ASN A 775 34.91 20.83 -41.28
CA ASN A 775 34.27 20.07 -42.35
C ASN A 775 32.86 20.59 -42.69
N THR A 776 32.69 21.91 -42.75
CA THR A 776 31.37 22.53 -42.94
C THR A 776 31.34 23.32 -44.23
N LYS A 777 30.25 23.16 -44.97
CA LYS A 777 29.93 23.95 -46.16
C LYS A 777 28.96 25.08 -45.77
N ILE A 778 29.31 26.32 -46.10
CA ILE A 778 28.56 27.52 -45.72
C ILE A 778 28.34 28.39 -46.96
N SER A 779 27.07 28.65 -47.27
CA SER A 779 26.65 29.50 -48.38
C SER A 779 25.29 30.13 -48.15
N GLY A 780 24.83 30.92 -49.11
CA GLY A 780 23.43 31.36 -49.17
C GLY A 780 23.11 32.64 -48.41
N GLY A 781 24.08 33.20 -47.68
CA GLY A 781 23.89 34.47 -46.95
C GLY A 781 23.58 35.64 -47.86
N ILE A 782 22.71 36.56 -47.42
CA ILE A 782 22.48 37.86 -48.08
C ILE A 782 23.40 38.96 -47.54
N GLU A 783 23.96 38.78 -46.33
CA GLU A 783 25.08 39.53 -45.74
C GLU A 783 26.36 38.66 -45.79
N ASN A 784 27.19 38.68 -44.74
CA ASN A 784 28.42 37.87 -44.62
C ASN A 784 28.08 36.39 -44.34
N ASN A 785 28.93 35.46 -44.78
CA ASN A 785 28.70 34.04 -44.48
C ASN A 785 28.95 33.70 -43.01
N LEU A 786 30.06 34.20 -42.47
CA LEU A 786 30.39 34.09 -41.05
C LEU A 786 30.74 35.45 -40.49
N GLU A 787 30.18 35.75 -39.31
CA GLU A 787 30.36 37.05 -38.68
C GLU A 787 30.56 36.91 -37.17
N PHE A 788 31.58 37.59 -36.65
CA PHE A 788 31.97 37.52 -35.24
C PHE A 788 32.26 38.90 -34.66
N TYR A 789 31.46 39.30 -33.66
CA TYR A 789 31.60 40.52 -32.90
C TYR A 789 31.82 40.23 -31.41
N ASN A 790 32.81 40.89 -30.82
CA ASN A 790 32.99 40.95 -29.36
C ASN A 790 33.48 42.32 -28.92
N GLN A 791 33.05 42.74 -27.74
CA GLN A 791 33.51 43.97 -27.08
C GLN A 791 34.44 43.71 -25.90
N SER A 792 34.41 42.50 -25.35
CA SER A 792 35.24 42.07 -24.22
C SER A 792 35.39 40.55 -24.21
N GLY A 793 36.14 40.02 -23.24
CA GLY A 793 36.37 38.59 -23.10
C GLY A 793 37.41 38.05 -24.08
N SER A 794 37.58 36.72 -24.07
CA SER A 794 38.53 36.04 -24.95
C SER A 794 37.84 34.93 -25.73
N MET A 795 38.20 34.80 -27.01
CA MET A 795 37.79 33.71 -27.88
C MET A 795 39.00 33.06 -28.58
N SER A 796 38.91 31.75 -28.79
CA SER A 796 39.81 30.96 -29.65
C SER A 796 38.94 30.20 -30.64
N LEU A 797 39.00 30.52 -31.92
CA LEU A 797 38.18 29.91 -32.97
C LEU A 797 39.05 29.17 -33.99
N THR A 798 38.75 27.91 -34.26
CA THR A 798 39.35 27.17 -35.37
C THR A 798 38.29 26.89 -36.43
N ILE A 799 38.60 27.22 -37.68
CA ILE A 799 37.78 26.92 -38.86
C ILE A 799 38.65 26.06 -39.78
N GLU A 800 38.29 24.79 -39.98
CA GLU A 800 39.17 23.86 -40.69
C GLU A 800 38.51 22.78 -41.55
N GLY A 801 39.21 22.34 -42.61
CA GLY A 801 38.91 21.11 -43.35
C GLY A 801 39.63 19.88 -42.76
N SER A 802 39.29 18.66 -43.21
CA SER A 802 40.04 17.43 -42.88
C SER A 802 41.00 17.02 -43.99
N ASN A 803 40.74 17.46 -45.21
CA ASN A 803 41.57 17.24 -46.39
C ASN A 803 42.05 18.57 -46.97
N ALA A 804 43.27 18.56 -47.52
CA ALA A 804 43.74 19.64 -48.38
C ALA A 804 42.86 19.72 -49.63
N VAL A 805 42.57 20.93 -50.11
CA VAL A 805 41.79 21.12 -51.34
C VAL A 805 42.66 20.70 -52.53
N SER A 806 42.11 19.92 -53.45
CA SER A 806 42.84 19.42 -54.62
C SER A 806 43.34 20.58 -55.51
N GLU A 807 44.65 20.61 -55.80
CA GLU A 807 45.32 21.65 -56.62
C GLU A 807 44.95 21.61 -58.13
N GLY A 808 44.02 20.75 -58.56
CA GLY A 808 44.01 20.20 -59.92
C GLY A 808 43.20 20.91 -61.02
N SER A 809 42.32 21.87 -60.76
CA SER A 809 41.54 22.48 -61.85
C SER A 809 41.11 23.93 -61.60
N ASN A 810 41.45 24.82 -62.54
CA ASN A 810 40.87 26.16 -62.71
C ASN A 810 39.36 26.14 -63.07
N ALA A 811 38.65 25.05 -62.77
CA ALA A 811 37.26 24.83 -63.14
C ALA A 811 36.47 24.35 -61.93
N ASN A 812 35.26 24.88 -61.77
CA ASN A 812 34.21 24.41 -60.86
C ASN A 812 33.95 22.92 -61.10
N SER A 813 34.73 22.05 -60.44
CA SER A 813 34.69 20.60 -60.67
C SER A 813 34.10 19.90 -59.44
N ALA A 814 33.47 18.74 -59.65
CA ALA A 814 32.96 17.91 -58.55
C ALA A 814 34.05 17.46 -57.55
N ALA A 815 35.34 17.60 -57.89
CA ALA A 815 36.44 17.37 -56.97
C ALA A 815 36.66 18.53 -55.97
N ASP A 816 36.21 19.75 -56.28
CA ASP A 816 36.27 20.90 -55.37
C ASP A 816 35.18 20.87 -54.30
N ASP A 817 34.02 20.27 -54.62
CA ASP A 817 32.95 19.97 -53.64
C ASP A 817 33.29 18.82 -52.69
N SER A 818 34.49 18.23 -52.83
CA SER A 818 35.08 17.27 -51.88
C SER A 818 35.96 17.95 -50.80
N ALA A 819 36.18 19.27 -50.89
CA ALA A 819 36.79 20.02 -49.81
C ALA A 819 35.88 19.98 -48.58
N ASP A 820 36.43 19.63 -47.42
CA ASP A 820 35.60 19.47 -46.24
C ASP A 820 35.15 20.83 -45.67
N CYS A 821 35.98 21.89 -45.74
CA CYS A 821 35.61 23.26 -45.35
C CYS A 821 35.41 24.15 -46.58
N ILE A 822 34.18 24.61 -46.82
CA ILE A 822 33.83 25.46 -47.97
C ILE A 822 33.03 26.67 -47.48
N ILE A 823 33.46 27.87 -47.88
CA ILE A 823 32.76 29.13 -47.63
C ILE A 823 32.55 29.80 -48.99
N GLU A 824 31.35 29.73 -49.54
CA GLU A 824 31.10 30.07 -50.95
C GLU A 824 30.11 31.24 -51.14
N GLU A 825 29.68 31.46 -52.38
CA GLU A 825 28.88 32.61 -52.80
C GLU A 825 27.69 32.98 -51.89
N ASN A 826 27.52 34.29 -51.75
CA ASN A 826 26.42 34.94 -51.05
C ASN A 826 25.29 35.19 -52.08
N THR A 827 24.01 35.06 -51.69
CA THR A 827 22.87 35.32 -52.59
C THR A 827 22.89 36.75 -53.14
N THR A 828 22.13 37.07 -54.19
CA THR A 828 22.31 38.23 -55.09
C THR A 828 22.19 39.67 -54.49
N GLY A 829 22.20 39.88 -53.17
CA GLY A 829 22.34 41.21 -52.52
C GLY A 829 23.79 41.54 -52.14
N SER A 830 24.19 42.82 -52.26
CA SER A 830 25.45 43.53 -51.87
C SER A 830 26.81 42.79 -51.78
N GLY A 831 27.92 43.53 -51.72
CA GLY A 831 29.27 42.95 -51.60
C GLY A 831 29.56 42.54 -50.17
N ASN A 832 29.51 41.24 -49.87
CA ASN A 832 29.69 40.72 -48.51
C ASN A 832 30.85 39.73 -48.41
N ASP A 833 31.27 39.47 -47.16
CA ASP A 833 32.45 38.68 -46.84
C ASP A 833 32.18 37.18 -46.71
N GLY A 834 33.23 36.39 -46.93
CA GLY A 834 33.27 35.01 -46.47
C GLY A 834 33.29 34.98 -44.94
N ILE A 835 34.29 35.62 -44.34
CA ILE A 835 34.41 35.78 -42.88
C ILE A 835 34.62 37.25 -42.56
N LEU A 836 33.75 37.81 -41.73
CA LEU A 836 33.94 39.09 -41.06
C LEU A 836 34.18 38.87 -39.56
N MET A 837 35.28 39.40 -39.04
CA MET A 837 35.55 39.41 -37.61
C MET A 837 35.91 40.81 -37.16
N GLU A 838 35.16 41.34 -36.20
CA GLU A 838 35.39 42.66 -35.63
C GLU A 838 35.41 42.60 -34.11
N MET A 839 36.59 42.80 -33.55
CA MET A 839 36.82 42.86 -32.11
C MET A 839 36.97 44.33 -31.71
N GLN A 840 36.26 44.73 -30.65
CA GLN A 840 36.27 46.09 -30.12
C GLN A 840 36.55 46.09 -28.61
N GLY A 841 36.67 47.29 -28.02
CA GLY A 841 36.79 47.46 -26.58
C GLY A 841 38.05 46.80 -26.01
N THR A 842 37.88 45.70 -25.27
CA THR A 842 38.98 44.90 -24.70
C THR A 842 38.90 43.42 -25.13
N ALA A 843 38.21 43.12 -26.23
CA ALA A 843 38.08 41.76 -26.72
C ALA A 843 39.42 41.20 -27.23
N ALA A 844 39.69 39.93 -26.94
CA ALA A 844 40.85 39.21 -27.45
C ALA A 844 40.42 37.98 -28.26
N ALA A 845 40.82 37.90 -29.52
CA ALA A 845 40.52 36.76 -30.38
C ALA A 845 41.80 36.08 -30.87
N THR A 846 41.82 34.76 -30.83
CA THR A 846 42.74 33.92 -31.60
C THR A 846 41.92 33.17 -32.64
N ILE A 847 42.26 33.28 -33.92
CA ILE A 847 41.58 32.58 -35.01
C ILE A 847 42.57 31.76 -35.83
N VAL A 848 42.19 30.52 -36.13
CA VAL A 848 42.89 29.64 -37.07
C VAL A 848 41.93 29.31 -38.20
N ILE A 849 42.34 29.56 -39.44
CA ILE A 849 41.67 29.16 -40.67
C ILE A 849 42.62 28.24 -41.41
N ASP A 850 42.24 26.97 -41.59
CA ASP A 850 43.13 25.94 -42.11
C ASP A 850 42.40 25.05 -43.13
N ARG A 851 42.98 24.83 -44.32
CA ARG A 851 42.39 23.93 -45.33
C ARG A 851 40.94 24.26 -45.69
N CYS A 852 40.63 25.54 -45.81
CA CYS A 852 39.32 26.03 -46.25
C CYS A 852 39.34 26.56 -47.69
N LEU A 853 38.26 26.30 -48.44
CA LEU A 853 38.03 26.85 -49.77
C LEU A 853 37.05 28.02 -49.70
N PHE A 854 37.51 29.21 -50.08
CA PHE A 854 36.72 30.40 -50.30
C PHE A 854 36.40 30.51 -51.80
N ARG A 855 35.11 30.38 -52.17
CA ARG A 855 34.67 30.35 -53.58
C ARG A 855 33.65 31.45 -53.85
N ASP A 856 33.96 32.38 -54.75
CA ASP A 856 33.03 33.42 -55.22
C ASP A 856 32.40 34.29 -54.13
N ASN A 857 33.08 34.47 -52.99
CA ASN A 857 32.66 35.47 -52.00
C ASN A 857 32.75 36.86 -52.65
N LYS A 858 31.66 37.64 -52.56
CA LYS A 858 31.50 38.87 -53.35
C LYS A 858 32.45 40.00 -52.94
N SER A 859 32.82 40.07 -51.67
CA SER A 859 33.75 41.05 -51.12
C SER A 859 35.05 40.37 -50.68
N GLN A 860 35.40 40.37 -49.40
CA GLN A 860 36.63 39.75 -48.90
C GLN A 860 36.40 38.28 -48.50
N PRO A 861 37.29 37.35 -48.84
CA PRO A 861 37.26 36.01 -48.26
C PRO A 861 37.36 36.04 -46.73
N VAL A 862 38.26 36.87 -46.20
CA VAL A 862 38.45 37.10 -44.77
C VAL A 862 38.72 38.59 -44.53
N GLN A 863 37.92 39.21 -43.66
CA GLN A 863 38.09 40.56 -43.15
C GLN A 863 38.22 40.52 -41.62
N LEU A 864 39.32 41.07 -41.11
CA LEU A 864 39.61 41.19 -39.69
C LEU A 864 39.74 42.67 -39.28
N ALA A 865 39.09 43.05 -38.18
CA ALA A 865 39.14 44.40 -37.63
C ALA A 865 39.34 44.38 -36.11
N ALA A 866 40.46 44.92 -35.62
CA ALA A 866 40.74 45.12 -34.19
C ALA A 866 40.66 46.61 -33.84
N ILE A 867 39.66 47.02 -33.07
CA ILE A 867 39.36 48.43 -32.77
C ILE A 867 39.47 48.68 -31.26
N ASP A 868 39.75 49.91 -30.85
CA ASP A 868 40.03 50.31 -29.46
C ASP A 868 41.19 49.49 -28.85
N ASN A 869 41.05 48.90 -27.67
CA ASN A 869 42.11 48.08 -27.05
C ASN A 869 41.93 46.59 -27.33
N ALA A 870 41.23 46.23 -28.42
CA ALA A 870 41.04 44.84 -28.82
C ALA A 870 42.31 44.25 -29.46
N SER A 871 42.45 42.93 -29.38
CA SER A 871 43.55 42.20 -30.00
C SER A 871 43.05 41.01 -30.83
N ILE A 872 43.56 40.85 -32.05
CA ILE A 872 43.31 39.67 -32.90
C ILE A 872 44.66 39.01 -33.25
N VAL A 873 44.76 37.70 -33.03
CA VAL A 873 45.86 36.85 -33.51
C VAL A 873 45.27 35.84 -34.50
N ALA A 874 45.59 35.98 -35.78
CA ALA A 874 45.08 35.14 -36.85
C ALA A 874 46.17 34.25 -37.45
N THR A 875 45.84 33.00 -37.73
CA THR A 875 46.63 32.10 -38.58
C THR A 875 45.73 31.65 -39.72
N ILE A 876 46.16 31.88 -40.96
CA ILE A 876 45.50 31.40 -42.17
C ILE A 876 46.53 30.51 -42.87
N ASP A 877 46.29 29.21 -42.88
CA ASP A 877 47.20 28.21 -43.44
C ASP A 877 46.50 27.32 -44.45
N GLU A 878 47.27 26.80 -45.41
CA GLU A 878 46.84 25.83 -46.41
C GLU A 878 45.43 26.10 -46.96
N SER A 879 45.03 27.34 -47.23
CA SER A 879 43.66 27.68 -47.65
C SER A 879 43.62 28.20 -49.09
N TRP A 880 42.47 28.06 -49.74
CA TRP A 880 42.29 28.40 -51.16
C TRP A 880 41.28 29.52 -51.32
N VAL A 881 41.61 30.52 -52.14
CA VAL A 881 40.68 31.55 -52.60
C VAL A 881 40.50 31.43 -54.10
N ARG A 882 39.26 31.32 -54.56
CA ARG A 882 38.90 31.26 -55.98
C ARG A 882 37.75 32.21 -56.27
N LYS A 883 37.96 33.08 -57.26
CA LYS A 883 36.96 34.03 -57.72
C LYS A 883 36.77 33.86 -59.23
N PHE A 884 35.52 33.83 -59.67
CA PHE A 884 35.15 33.70 -61.08
C PHE A 884 34.36 34.92 -61.54
N ASP A 885 33.32 35.30 -60.79
CA ASP A 885 32.36 36.34 -61.20
C ASP A 885 32.28 37.57 -60.27
N HIS A 886 32.91 37.56 -59.09
CA HIS A 886 32.74 38.63 -58.08
C HIS A 886 34.02 38.98 -57.27
N GLY A 887 34.17 40.27 -56.94
CA GLY A 887 35.11 40.85 -55.95
C GLY A 887 36.59 40.88 -56.36
N ASN A 888 37.32 41.96 -56.06
CA ASN A 888 38.75 42.09 -56.43
C ASN A 888 39.72 42.04 -55.24
N GLU A 889 39.24 41.73 -54.04
CA GLU A 889 40.02 41.83 -52.80
C GLU A 889 40.35 40.44 -52.21
N GLY A 890 41.56 40.30 -51.66
CA GLY A 890 42.01 39.10 -50.95
C GLY A 890 41.79 39.19 -49.43
N PHE A 891 42.70 38.65 -48.64
CA PHE A 891 42.60 38.73 -47.18
C PHE A 891 42.86 40.16 -46.68
N ILE A 892 41.95 40.69 -45.85
CA ILE A 892 42.04 42.06 -45.32
C ILE A 892 42.15 42.07 -43.80
N GLY A 893 43.10 42.85 -43.31
CA GLY A 893 43.27 43.15 -41.90
C GLY A 893 43.32 44.66 -41.65
N SER A 894 42.61 45.12 -40.63
CA SER A 894 42.63 46.51 -40.18
C SER A 894 42.71 46.61 -38.66
N ASN A 895 43.39 47.65 -38.18
CA ASN A 895 43.31 48.04 -36.78
C ASN A 895 42.93 49.51 -36.61
N GLY A 896 42.09 49.78 -35.61
CA GLY A 896 41.73 51.11 -35.15
C GLY A 896 42.76 51.67 -34.18
N THR A 897 42.42 52.81 -33.56
CA THR A 897 43.24 53.43 -32.51
C THR A 897 43.45 52.45 -31.34
N ASN A 898 44.70 52.12 -31.02
CA ASN A 898 45.16 51.16 -29.99
C ASN A 898 44.89 49.67 -30.25
N GLY A 899 44.28 49.32 -31.38
CA GLY A 899 43.94 47.93 -31.69
C GLY A 899 45.18 47.14 -32.13
N ASP A 900 45.29 45.89 -31.71
CA ASP A 900 46.38 44.99 -32.10
C ASP A 900 45.86 43.90 -33.06
N LEU A 901 46.48 43.77 -34.22
CA LEU A 901 46.17 42.72 -35.18
C LEU A 901 47.49 42.09 -35.65
N THR A 902 47.66 40.81 -35.31
CA THR A 902 48.75 39.97 -35.80
C THR A 902 48.17 38.87 -36.68
N ALA A 903 48.65 38.72 -37.91
CA ALA A 903 48.21 37.67 -38.83
C ALA A 903 49.41 36.90 -39.41
N MET A 904 49.34 35.57 -39.38
CA MET A 904 50.25 34.64 -40.05
C MET A 904 49.50 34.03 -41.24
N ILE A 905 50.02 34.19 -42.45
CA ILE A 905 49.37 33.73 -43.69
C ILE A 905 50.37 32.85 -44.44
N ASN A 906 50.21 31.53 -44.35
CA ASN A 906 51.16 30.53 -44.84
C ASN A 906 50.51 29.58 -45.86
N ASN A 907 51.27 29.10 -46.84
CA ASN A 907 50.86 28.01 -47.75
C ASN A 907 49.47 28.16 -48.41
N ASN A 908 48.99 29.40 -48.61
CA ASN A 908 47.68 29.66 -49.19
C ASN A 908 47.76 29.80 -50.72
N HIS A 909 46.69 29.41 -51.41
CA HIS A 909 46.57 29.50 -52.86
C HIS A 909 45.47 30.50 -53.24
N VAL A 910 45.85 31.58 -53.92
CA VAL A 910 44.92 32.63 -54.35
C VAL A 910 44.90 32.70 -55.87
N ASN A 911 43.78 32.32 -56.48
CA ASN A 911 43.59 32.25 -57.92
C ASN A 911 42.52 33.25 -58.40
N ASN A 912 42.74 33.84 -59.58
CA ASN A 912 41.80 34.73 -60.27
C ASN A 912 41.36 35.98 -59.46
N ILE A 913 42.30 36.67 -58.81
CA ILE A 913 42.06 37.98 -58.20
C ILE A 913 42.81 39.05 -59.00
N ASP A 914 42.08 39.96 -59.65
CA ASP A 914 42.65 41.08 -60.43
C ASP A 914 43.06 42.29 -59.56
N GLY A 915 43.03 42.15 -58.23
CA GLY A 915 43.34 43.20 -57.24
C GLY A 915 44.34 42.79 -56.15
N THR A 916 44.24 43.38 -54.95
CA THR A 916 45.27 43.21 -53.90
C THR A 916 45.10 41.86 -53.19
N ASN A 917 46.09 40.97 -53.31
CA ASN A 917 46.05 39.62 -52.72
C ASN A 917 46.04 39.61 -51.17
N ILE A 918 46.77 40.53 -50.53
CA ILE A 918 46.80 40.70 -49.08
C ILE A 918 46.89 42.20 -48.77
N PHE A 919 45.96 42.74 -47.99
CA PHE A 919 45.93 44.16 -47.64
C PHE A 919 45.80 44.38 -46.13
N CYS A 920 46.87 44.90 -45.51
CA CYS A 920 46.87 45.33 -44.11
C CYS A 920 46.87 46.87 -44.05
N ARG A 921 45.81 47.49 -43.47
CA ARG A 921 45.83 48.91 -43.11
C ARG A 921 46.20 49.05 -41.63
N ALA A 922 47.44 49.42 -41.32
CA ALA A 922 47.88 49.73 -39.95
C ALA A 922 49.16 50.58 -39.86
N ASN A 923 49.24 51.40 -38.80
CA ASN A 923 50.45 52.10 -38.32
C ASN A 923 51.45 51.11 -37.62
N THR A 924 52.04 50.15 -38.38
CA THR A 924 53.19 49.21 -38.07
C THR A 924 53.03 48.22 -36.89
N ARG A 925 53.47 46.93 -36.94
CA ARG A 925 54.77 46.30 -37.32
C ARG A 925 54.63 45.12 -38.31
N GLN A 926 55.74 44.87 -39.03
CA GLN A 926 55.94 43.96 -40.17
C GLN A 926 55.71 42.46 -39.95
N CYS A 927 55.28 41.81 -41.03
CA CYS A 927 55.30 40.38 -41.32
C CYS A 927 56.69 39.75 -41.13
N LEU A 928 56.73 38.49 -40.67
CA LEU A 928 57.92 37.63 -40.71
C LEU A 928 57.58 36.28 -41.38
N ASN A 929 58.34 36.02 -42.45
CA ASN A 929 58.65 34.78 -43.17
C ASN A 929 57.63 34.15 -44.16
N ASP A 930 58.21 33.88 -45.35
CA ASP A 930 57.84 32.91 -46.40
C ASP A 930 56.46 33.00 -47.04
N CYS A 931 56.12 34.17 -47.58
CA CYS A 931 55.15 34.25 -48.67
C CYS A 931 55.86 33.82 -49.98
N CYS A 932 55.70 32.57 -50.40
CA CYS A 932 55.97 32.16 -51.77
C CYS A 932 54.90 32.77 -52.70
N VAL A 933 54.99 34.07 -52.96
CA VAL A 933 54.29 34.69 -54.09
C VAL A 933 55.08 34.32 -55.35
N THR A 934 54.72 33.20 -56.00
CA THR A 934 55.00 33.06 -57.43
C THR A 934 54.11 34.03 -58.19
N CYS A 935 54.54 35.29 -58.28
CA CYS A 935 54.07 36.23 -59.30
C CYS A 935 54.46 35.66 -60.67
N ASN A 936 53.58 34.89 -61.30
CA ASN A 936 53.67 34.69 -62.74
C ASN A 936 53.10 35.95 -63.42
N HIS A 937 53.97 36.63 -64.15
CA HIS A 937 53.66 37.82 -64.96
C HIS A 937 52.37 37.64 -65.78
N GLN A 938 51.47 38.63 -65.75
CA GLN A 938 51.22 39.54 -66.88
C GLN A 938 50.44 40.79 -66.44
N ARG A 939 51.20 41.90 -66.47
CA ARG A 939 50.90 43.35 -66.34
C ARG A 939 50.42 43.88 -65.00
#